data_AF-S7U5E2-F1
#
_entry.id   AF-S7U5E2-F1
#
_cell.length_a   1.000
_cell.length_b   1.000
_cell.length_c   1.000
_cell.angle_alpha   90.00
_cell.angle_beta   90.00
_cell.angle_gamma   90.00
#
_symmetry.space_group_name_H-M   'P 1'
#
loop_
_entity.id
_entity.type
_entity.pdbx_description
1 polymer ?
#
loop_
_entity_poly.entity_id
_entity_poly.type
_entity_poly.pdbx_seq_one_letter_code
_entity_poly.pdbx_strand_id
1 'polypeptide(L)'
;MHYSATVVVFAASVLSLFLAAWKGPPAVADSLSAAGQPMRSADAVLAPRDEELLHRQAAMILSPLPEAMPGAEKDSPELVALGEKLFFETALSTNRTQSCNSCHRVDGSHAGVDNLPTSPGAMKKLGDRNAPTVLNAGFEIAQFWDGRSPDLADQAKGPILNPVEMGMPKAEEVMGRLEAAGYGPLFAKAFPGAAEPLTYDNLGLAIAAYERTLVTHDRFDAYLKGDLGALTSLEKRGLSEFMQTGCVRCHNGPTMGGLLFEKIGVVHPYDSKDEGRFTVTKRTEDRFVFKVPMLRNITMTGPYYHDGRVATLAEAVDRMAWLQLGVRLDNARLDSMLRFMTALADERRASAPPADSAPPAKPWTPPALADLGPGPDAELVRYGYLLLTDTYQYLGKPGLGYSGNVLACRSCHQETGTKAYGLSWMGVTGRYPRFRAREGRESTLAERINGCMQRSLAGRPLPADSLEMKAMIAYMGWLSGHTPKENAGLLAVRFDLPARAADPAKGKEHYAVFCQNCHGAHGQGYQPMAAEGRGSYSVPPLWGAGAYNIGAGMARLLTATAFIQANMPLGAQSGAPALSVEEAYDVAAYVNSQARPQMAGLESDWPDKVTKPVDSPYGPYADGFPPAQHRLGPFGPLKAWQAAHRKQ
;
A
#
# COMPACT_ATOMS: atom_id res chain seq x y z
N MET A 1 10.83 33.05 53.65
CA MET A 1 10.12 33.40 54.91
C MET A 1 9.45 34.76 54.66
N HIS A 2 8.15 35.05 54.83
CA HIS A 2 6.95 34.35 55.29
C HIS A 2 5.75 34.95 54.52
N TYR A 3 4.71 34.12 54.33
CA TYR A 3 3.41 34.38 53.69
C TYR A 3 2.36 34.96 54.66
N SER A 4 1.32 35.62 54.13
CA SER A 4 -0.13 35.49 54.47
C SER A 4 -0.91 36.73 54.00
N ALA A 5 -2.19 36.73 53.63
CA ALA A 5 -3.27 35.74 53.52
C ALA A 5 -4.36 36.39 52.61
N THR A 6 -4.92 35.69 51.63
CA THR A 6 -6.25 35.02 51.63
C THR A 6 -7.45 35.91 51.97
N VAL A 7 -8.49 35.96 51.10
CA VAL A 7 -9.96 35.97 51.41
C VAL A 7 -10.82 36.30 50.14
N VAL A 8 -11.67 35.33 49.71
CA VAL A 8 -13.18 35.34 49.57
C VAL A 8 -13.72 35.97 48.26
N VAL A 9 -14.33 35.23 47.32
CA VAL A 9 -15.67 34.58 47.22
C VAL A 9 -16.86 35.56 47.04
N PHE A 10 -17.33 35.61 45.78
CA PHE A 10 -18.72 35.66 45.25
C PHE A 10 -19.84 36.55 45.85
N ALA A 11 -20.43 37.40 44.98
CA ALA A 11 -21.79 37.31 44.42
C ALA A 11 -22.63 38.63 44.38
N ALA A 12 -22.93 39.04 43.14
CA ALA A 12 -24.19 39.58 42.58
C ALA A 12 -24.96 40.76 43.24
N SER A 13 -25.16 41.86 42.47
CA SER A 13 -26.44 42.64 42.35
C SER A 13 -26.37 43.58 41.13
N VAL A 14 -27.16 43.36 40.07
CA VAL A 14 -28.34 44.14 39.60
C VAL A 14 -28.10 45.64 39.27
N LEU A 15 -27.98 45.90 37.96
CA LEU A 15 -28.78 46.81 37.12
C LEU A 15 -29.04 48.27 37.58
N SER A 16 -28.52 49.26 36.82
CA SER A 16 -29.16 50.54 36.43
C SER A 16 -28.18 51.37 35.56
N LEU A 17 -28.48 51.62 34.27
CA LEU A 17 -29.01 52.89 33.73
C LEU A 17 -28.00 54.06 33.88
N PHE A 18 -27.41 54.68 32.85
CA PHE A 18 -28.00 55.22 31.62
C PHE A 18 -26.88 55.80 30.70
N LEU A 19 -27.15 55.82 29.38
CA LEU A 19 -26.75 56.82 28.35
C LEU A 19 -25.24 56.98 28.03
N ALA A 20 -24.79 57.22 26.81
CA ALA A 20 -25.38 57.27 25.48
C ALA A 20 -24.24 57.41 24.46
N ALA A 21 -24.42 56.77 23.30
CA ALA A 21 -24.02 57.20 21.96
C ALA A 21 -22.58 57.69 21.70
N TRP A 22 -21.75 56.81 21.11
CA TRP A 22 -21.00 57.18 19.90
C TRP A 22 -20.80 55.95 19.00
N LYS A 23 -21.17 56.09 17.72
CA LYS A 23 -21.13 55.06 16.67
C LYS A 23 -19.74 54.95 16.05
N GLY A 24 -19.12 53.77 16.11
CA GLY A 24 -18.01 53.33 15.25
C GLY A 24 -18.39 52.02 14.54
N PRO A 25 -17.76 51.67 13.40
CA PRO A 25 -18.12 50.49 12.61
C PRO A 25 -17.86 49.20 13.40
N PRO A 26 -18.63 48.10 13.16
CA PRO A 26 -18.40 46.86 13.89
C PRO A 26 -17.00 46.33 13.56
N ALA A 27 -16.21 46.14 14.60
CA ALA A 27 -15.03 45.30 14.55
C ALA A 27 -15.45 43.91 14.06
N VAL A 28 -14.79 43.43 13.02
CA VAL A 28 -14.87 42.06 12.53
C VAL A 28 -14.19 41.16 13.56
N ALA A 29 -14.94 40.79 14.58
CA ALA A 29 -14.59 39.77 15.55
C ALA A 29 -15.90 39.05 15.92
N ASP A 30 -16.31 38.15 15.04
CA ASP A 30 -17.03 36.90 15.30
C ASP A 30 -17.67 36.39 14.00
N SER A 31 -16.81 36.07 13.03
CA SER A 31 -17.13 35.21 11.88
C SER A 31 -16.32 33.91 11.91
N LEU A 32 -15.91 33.46 13.10
CA LEU A 32 -15.44 32.09 13.35
C LEU A 32 -16.59 31.22 13.88
N SER A 33 -17.71 31.15 13.14
CA SER A 33 -18.71 30.10 13.35
C SER A 33 -19.04 29.29 12.07
N ALA A 34 -18.23 29.45 11.01
CA ALA A 34 -18.30 28.61 9.82
C ALA A 34 -17.10 27.65 9.71
N ALA A 35 -16.84 26.88 10.76
CA ALA A 35 -15.92 25.75 10.74
C ALA A 35 -16.59 24.57 11.45
N GLY A 36 -17.37 23.81 10.68
CA GLY A 36 -18.14 22.69 11.21
C GLY A 36 -19.10 22.13 10.17
N GLN A 37 -18.64 21.92 8.94
CA GLN A 37 -19.35 20.97 8.09
C GLN A 37 -19.13 19.57 8.69
N PRO A 38 -20.18 18.77 8.88
CA PRO A 38 -20.02 17.40 9.35
C PRO A 38 -19.19 16.62 8.34
N MET A 39 -18.12 15.97 8.81
CA MET A 39 -17.35 15.01 8.02
C MET A 39 -18.32 14.00 7.40
N ARG A 40 -18.37 13.97 6.07
CA ARG A 40 -19.10 12.94 5.33
C ARG A 40 -18.48 11.57 5.66
N SER A 41 -19.36 10.59 5.92
CA SER A 41 -19.02 9.25 6.41
C SER A 41 -18.06 8.47 5.51
N ALA A 42 -17.13 7.72 6.13
CA ALA A 42 -16.01 7.00 5.52
C ALA A 42 -16.34 5.86 4.53
N ASP A 43 -17.61 5.53 4.30
CA ASP A 43 -18.04 4.34 3.54
C ASP A 43 -19.12 4.59 2.47
N ALA A 44 -19.35 5.83 2.07
CA ALA A 44 -20.21 6.06 0.91
C ALA A 44 -19.55 5.46 -0.35
N VAL A 45 -20.20 4.50 -1.00
CA VAL A 45 -20.11 4.40 -2.46
C VAL A 45 -20.61 5.76 -2.95
N LEU A 46 -19.74 6.48 -3.66
CA LEU A 46 -20.12 7.77 -4.21
C LEU A 46 -21.38 7.53 -5.05
N ALA A 47 -22.44 8.30 -4.83
CA ALA A 47 -23.60 8.22 -5.70
C ALA A 47 -23.11 8.37 -7.16
N PRO A 48 -23.79 7.82 -8.18
CA PRO A 48 -23.30 7.95 -9.57
C PRO A 48 -22.97 9.38 -9.98
N ARG A 49 -23.73 10.37 -9.46
CA ARG A 49 -23.44 11.80 -9.61
C ARG A 49 -22.16 12.26 -8.89
N ASP A 50 -21.88 11.70 -7.72
CA ASP A 50 -20.67 11.99 -6.94
C ASP A 50 -19.43 11.30 -7.56
N GLU A 51 -19.57 10.13 -8.19
CA GLU A 51 -18.47 9.49 -8.94
C GLU A 51 -18.10 10.32 -10.18
N GLU A 52 -19.10 10.76 -10.93
CA GLU A 52 -18.88 11.61 -12.10
C GLU A 52 -18.30 12.98 -11.68
N LEU A 53 -18.73 13.53 -10.54
CA LEU A 53 -18.14 14.73 -9.96
C LEU A 53 -16.68 14.50 -9.56
N LEU A 54 -16.38 13.39 -8.87
CA LEU A 54 -15.01 13.04 -8.47
C LEU A 54 -14.10 12.89 -9.70
N HIS A 55 -14.58 12.21 -10.75
CA HIS A 55 -13.86 12.08 -12.02
C HIS A 55 -13.57 13.43 -12.64
N ARG A 56 -14.59 14.30 -12.78
CA ARG A 56 -14.39 15.65 -13.32
C ARG A 56 -13.43 16.48 -12.47
N GLN A 57 -13.50 16.38 -11.13
CA GLN A 57 -12.57 17.06 -10.22
C GLN A 57 -11.14 16.55 -10.40
N ALA A 58 -10.95 15.24 -10.47
CA ALA A 58 -9.65 14.63 -10.70
C ALA A 58 -9.09 15.05 -12.06
N ALA A 59 -9.88 14.96 -13.14
CA ALA A 59 -9.47 15.32 -14.50
C ALA A 59 -9.17 16.83 -14.71
N MET A 60 -9.58 17.70 -13.78
CA MET A 60 -9.20 19.12 -13.81
C MET A 60 -7.79 19.40 -13.23
N ILE A 61 -7.29 18.51 -12.37
CA ILE A 61 -6.04 18.72 -11.61
C ILE A 61 -4.97 17.70 -12.02
N LEU A 62 -5.41 16.50 -12.34
CA LEU A 62 -4.66 15.33 -12.75
C LEU A 62 -5.01 15.07 -14.22
N SER A 63 -4.09 14.44 -14.95
CA SER A 63 -4.29 14.15 -16.37
C SER A 63 -3.76 12.77 -16.70
N PRO A 64 -4.28 12.09 -17.73
CA PRO A 64 -3.68 10.86 -18.21
C PRO A 64 -2.22 11.10 -18.60
N LEU A 65 -1.37 10.08 -18.44
CA LEU A 65 -0.01 10.14 -18.94
C LEU A 65 -0.04 10.27 -20.48
N PRO A 66 0.75 11.19 -21.08
CA PRO A 66 0.90 11.22 -22.53
C PRO A 66 1.57 9.95 -23.06
N GLU A 67 1.23 9.55 -24.28
CA GLU A 67 1.81 8.33 -24.90
C GLU A 67 3.30 8.49 -25.24
N ALA A 68 3.82 9.71 -25.33
CA ALA A 68 5.22 9.99 -25.64
C ALA A 68 5.75 11.15 -24.79
N MET A 69 7.00 11.02 -24.34
CA MET A 69 7.71 12.09 -23.65
C MET A 69 8.12 13.22 -24.61
N PRO A 70 8.18 14.48 -24.15
CA PRO A 70 8.68 15.59 -24.97
C PRO A 70 10.07 15.29 -25.57
N GLY A 71 10.23 15.53 -26.87
CA GLY A 71 11.48 15.27 -27.60
C GLY A 71 11.53 13.89 -28.27
N ALA A 72 10.63 12.96 -27.92
CA ALA A 72 10.59 11.63 -28.53
C ALA A 72 10.30 11.67 -30.04
N GLU A 73 9.65 12.74 -30.53
CA GLU A 73 9.38 12.93 -31.95
C GLU A 73 10.65 13.10 -32.81
N LYS A 74 11.81 13.34 -32.17
CA LYS A 74 13.12 13.49 -32.82
C LYS A 74 13.96 12.22 -32.76
N ASP A 75 13.49 11.19 -32.07
CA ASP A 75 14.27 9.98 -31.83
C ASP A 75 14.07 8.96 -32.95
N SER A 76 15.15 8.70 -33.70
CA SER A 76 15.15 7.62 -34.69
C SER A 76 15.24 6.25 -34.01
N PRO A 77 14.72 5.18 -34.65
CA PRO A 77 14.89 3.81 -34.14
C PRO A 77 16.36 3.45 -33.89
N GLU A 78 17.27 3.92 -34.75
CA GLU A 78 18.72 3.76 -34.58
C GLU A 78 19.27 4.44 -33.33
N LEU A 79 18.78 5.64 -33.02
CA LEU A 79 19.20 6.39 -31.84
C LEU A 79 18.72 5.71 -30.55
N VAL A 80 17.46 5.28 -30.53
CA VAL A 80 16.88 4.51 -29.41
C VAL A 80 17.67 3.21 -29.19
N ALA A 81 17.96 2.46 -30.25
CA ALA A 81 18.69 1.20 -30.15
C ALA A 81 20.13 1.39 -29.65
N LEU A 82 20.81 2.49 -30.06
CA LEU A 82 22.10 2.86 -29.51
C LEU A 82 21.99 3.21 -28.02
N GLY A 83 20.99 4.00 -27.65
CA GLY A 83 20.68 4.38 -26.28
C GLY A 83 20.46 3.18 -25.36
N GLU A 84 19.63 2.23 -25.79
CA GLU A 84 19.37 1.00 -25.06
C GLU A 84 20.68 0.25 -24.83
N LYS A 85 21.48 0.06 -25.89
CA LYS A 85 22.76 -0.63 -25.76
C LYS A 85 23.69 0.05 -24.74
N LEU A 86 23.75 1.39 -24.75
CA LEU A 86 24.55 2.18 -23.81
C LEU A 86 24.01 2.12 -22.38
N PHE A 87 22.69 2.08 -22.20
CA PHE A 87 22.04 1.98 -20.88
C PHE A 87 22.47 0.72 -20.12
N PHE A 88 22.76 -0.37 -20.84
CA PHE A 88 23.27 -1.62 -20.28
C PHE A 88 24.80 -1.79 -20.39
N GLU A 89 25.53 -0.82 -20.93
CA GLU A 89 26.98 -0.93 -21.20
C GLU A 89 27.80 -0.72 -19.92
N THR A 90 28.60 -1.72 -19.53
CA THR A 90 29.46 -1.62 -18.35
C THR A 90 30.80 -0.95 -18.63
N ALA A 91 31.24 -0.88 -19.89
CA ALA A 91 32.49 -0.20 -20.27
C ALA A 91 32.52 1.29 -19.87
N LEU A 92 31.34 1.87 -19.63
CA LEU A 92 31.14 3.23 -19.14
C LEU A 92 31.54 3.42 -17.67
N SER A 93 31.80 2.35 -16.90
CA SER A 93 32.31 2.47 -15.52
C SER A 93 33.81 2.22 -15.43
N THR A 94 34.46 2.85 -14.44
CA THR A 94 35.91 2.79 -14.23
C THR A 94 36.45 1.37 -14.17
N ASN A 95 35.71 0.47 -13.51
CA ASN A 95 36.04 -0.94 -13.29
C ASN A 95 35.29 -1.92 -14.20
N ARG A 96 34.49 -1.43 -15.15
CA ARG A 96 33.71 -2.22 -16.12
C ARG A 96 32.66 -3.16 -15.51
N THR A 97 32.12 -2.83 -14.34
CA THR A 97 31.10 -3.66 -13.65
C THR A 97 29.73 -2.99 -13.50
N GLN A 98 29.57 -1.73 -13.89
CA GLN A 98 28.34 -0.96 -13.63
C GLN A 98 27.83 -0.28 -14.89
N SER A 99 26.51 -0.29 -15.05
CA SER A 99 25.75 0.41 -16.10
C SER A 99 24.59 1.19 -15.47
N CYS A 100 23.82 1.93 -16.27
CA CYS A 100 22.61 2.62 -15.79
C CYS A 100 21.64 1.62 -15.16
N ASN A 101 21.46 0.45 -15.78
CA ASN A 101 20.57 -0.61 -15.28
C ASN A 101 21.03 -1.22 -13.95
N SER A 102 22.27 -1.00 -13.48
CA SER A 102 22.69 -1.48 -12.17
C SER A 102 21.93 -0.80 -11.02
N CYS A 103 21.56 0.47 -11.19
CA CYS A 103 20.80 1.25 -10.21
C CYS A 103 19.37 1.53 -10.67
N HIS A 104 19.13 1.64 -11.98
CA HIS A 104 17.83 1.93 -12.57
C HIS A 104 17.30 0.70 -13.33
N ARG A 105 16.89 -0.32 -12.58
CA ARG A 105 16.56 -1.63 -13.14
C ARG A 105 15.26 -1.60 -13.93
N VAL A 106 15.35 -1.79 -15.24
CA VAL A 106 14.18 -1.85 -16.14
C VAL A 106 13.90 -3.26 -16.67
N ASP A 107 14.77 -4.22 -16.34
CA ASP A 107 14.65 -5.64 -16.66
C ASP A 107 13.55 -6.34 -15.84
N GLY A 108 12.86 -7.33 -16.44
CA GLY A 108 11.81 -8.09 -15.76
C GLY A 108 10.67 -7.22 -15.25
N SER A 109 10.28 -7.41 -13.99
CA SER A 109 9.20 -6.66 -13.32
C SER A 109 9.70 -5.45 -12.50
N HIS A 110 10.95 -5.02 -12.66
CA HIS A 110 11.51 -3.92 -11.87
C HIS A 110 10.98 -2.56 -12.34
N ALA A 111 10.85 -1.63 -11.40
CA ALA A 111 10.23 -0.32 -11.62
C ALA A 111 11.25 0.81 -11.83
N GLY A 112 12.38 0.54 -12.49
CA GLY A 112 13.40 1.55 -12.82
C GLY A 112 14.27 1.98 -11.64
N VAL A 113 14.36 1.17 -10.58
CA VAL A 113 15.14 1.44 -9.35
C VAL A 113 15.83 0.16 -8.84
N ASP A 114 16.76 0.30 -7.89
CA ASP A 114 17.44 -0.81 -7.22
C ASP A 114 16.82 -1.23 -5.88
N ASN A 115 15.82 -0.47 -5.41
CA ASN A 115 15.14 -0.63 -4.13
C ASN A 115 16.07 -0.58 -2.90
N LEU A 116 17.16 0.18 -2.98
CA LEU A 116 18.08 0.44 -1.88
C LEU A 116 17.90 1.86 -1.30
N PRO A 117 18.25 2.11 -0.02
CA PRO A 117 18.23 3.45 0.54
C PRO A 117 19.11 4.43 -0.27
N THR A 118 20.34 4.02 -0.57
CA THR A 118 21.23 4.67 -1.53
C THR A 118 22.01 3.61 -2.31
N SER A 119 22.39 3.93 -3.53
CA SER A 119 22.96 2.96 -4.48
C SER A 119 24.48 2.81 -4.31
N PRO A 120 25.03 1.59 -4.42
CA PRO A 120 26.47 1.39 -4.52
C PRO A 120 26.99 1.72 -5.92
N GLY A 121 28.02 2.56 -6.00
CA GLY A 121 28.76 2.79 -7.24
C GLY A 121 29.72 1.66 -7.61
N ALA A 122 30.46 1.87 -8.71
CA ALA A 122 31.46 0.96 -9.25
C ALA A 122 32.47 0.52 -8.19
N MET A 123 32.93 1.47 -7.36
CA MET A 123 33.89 1.21 -6.28
C MET A 123 33.23 0.83 -4.95
N LYS A 124 31.96 0.42 -4.97
CA LYS A 124 31.12 0.04 -3.80
C LYS A 124 30.93 1.15 -2.76
N LYS A 125 31.28 2.38 -3.09
CA LYS A 125 30.92 3.56 -2.27
C LYS A 125 29.43 3.83 -2.48
N LEU A 126 28.72 4.09 -1.38
CA LEU A 126 27.32 4.45 -1.45
C LEU A 126 27.17 5.92 -1.86
N GLY A 127 26.17 6.19 -2.71
CA GLY A 127 25.69 7.54 -2.96
C GLY A 127 25.06 8.17 -1.71
N ASP A 128 24.73 9.45 -1.82
CA ASP A 128 24.12 10.26 -0.77
C ASP A 128 22.58 10.36 -0.89
N ARG A 129 22.02 9.94 -2.03
CA ARG A 129 20.58 9.95 -2.31
C ARG A 129 20.07 8.62 -2.81
N ASN A 130 18.78 8.40 -2.59
CA ASN A 130 18.01 7.32 -3.20
C ASN A 130 17.92 7.53 -4.72
N ALA A 131 18.08 6.45 -5.50
CA ALA A 131 17.95 6.50 -6.94
C ALA A 131 16.46 6.60 -7.35
N PRO A 132 16.01 7.71 -7.95
CA PRO A 132 14.63 7.82 -8.43
C PRO A 132 14.41 6.87 -9.61
N THR A 133 13.15 6.57 -9.92
CA THR A 133 12.82 5.76 -11.10
C THR A 133 13.18 6.47 -12.40
N VAL A 134 13.72 5.72 -13.36
CA VAL A 134 13.92 6.19 -14.75
C VAL A 134 12.61 6.16 -15.56
N LEU A 135 11.59 5.41 -15.09
CA LEU A 135 10.30 5.32 -15.76
C LEU A 135 9.59 6.67 -15.71
N ASN A 136 9.09 7.15 -16.85
CA ASN A 136 8.41 8.45 -17.00
C ASN A 136 9.28 9.69 -16.73
N ALA A 137 10.60 9.56 -16.50
CA ALA A 137 11.47 10.65 -16.05
C ALA A 137 11.56 11.84 -17.05
N GLY A 138 11.37 11.60 -18.34
CA GLY A 138 11.37 12.65 -19.36
C GLY A 138 10.17 13.59 -19.34
N PHE A 139 9.14 13.32 -18.53
CA PHE A 139 8.04 14.26 -18.30
C PHE A 139 8.34 15.31 -17.22
N GLU A 140 9.41 15.14 -16.46
CA GLU A 140 9.75 16.02 -15.36
C GLU A 140 10.38 17.33 -15.85
N ILE A 141 10.15 18.43 -15.12
CA ILE A 141 10.66 19.76 -15.49
C ILE A 141 12.19 19.90 -15.39
N ALA A 142 12.82 18.98 -14.68
CA ALA A 142 14.26 18.89 -14.46
C ALA A 142 14.58 17.50 -13.88
N GLN A 143 15.84 17.08 -14.01
CA GLN A 143 16.32 15.79 -13.54
C GLN A 143 17.05 15.90 -12.19
N PHE A 144 17.15 14.75 -11.49
CA PHE A 144 17.62 14.62 -10.11
C PHE A 144 16.72 15.29 -9.05
N TRP A 145 16.91 14.91 -7.80
CA TRP A 145 16.17 15.45 -6.64
C TRP A 145 16.29 16.96 -6.46
N ASP A 146 17.42 17.56 -6.82
CA ASP A 146 17.69 19.00 -6.71
C ASP A 146 17.39 19.78 -8.00
N GLY A 147 17.05 19.09 -9.09
CA GLY A 147 16.79 19.70 -10.39
C GLY A 147 18.02 20.35 -11.01
N ARG A 148 19.22 19.82 -10.76
CA ARG A 148 20.48 20.40 -11.27
C ARG A 148 20.69 20.22 -12.76
N SER A 149 20.01 19.26 -13.36
CA SER A 149 20.12 18.96 -14.78
C SER A 149 18.79 19.27 -15.49
N PRO A 150 18.81 20.01 -16.61
CA PRO A 150 17.60 20.51 -17.25
C PRO A 150 16.82 19.42 -18.00
N ASP A 151 17.49 18.36 -18.47
CA ASP A 151 16.88 17.32 -19.30
C ASP A 151 17.62 15.97 -19.16
N LEU A 152 17.06 14.93 -19.77
CA LEU A 152 17.62 13.56 -19.73
C LEU A 152 19.01 13.46 -20.40
N ALA A 153 19.26 14.22 -21.47
CA ALA A 153 20.52 14.12 -22.21
C ALA A 153 21.69 14.71 -21.40
N ASP A 154 21.45 15.79 -20.67
CA ASP A 154 22.41 16.33 -19.72
C ASP A 154 22.56 15.41 -18.48
N GLN A 155 21.45 14.88 -17.96
CA GLN A 155 21.44 13.98 -16.81
C GLN A 155 22.30 12.75 -17.04
N ALA A 156 22.18 12.09 -18.20
CA ALA A 156 22.85 10.84 -18.53
C ALA A 156 24.39 10.96 -18.51
N LYS A 157 24.93 12.16 -18.72
CA LYS A 157 26.37 12.44 -18.69
C LYS A 157 26.95 12.51 -17.27
N GLY A 158 26.14 12.81 -16.26
CA GLY A 158 26.60 13.00 -14.88
C GLY A 158 27.12 11.71 -14.22
N PRO A 159 26.30 10.64 -14.15
CA PRO A 159 26.64 9.37 -13.48
C PRO A 159 27.96 8.75 -13.94
N ILE A 160 28.27 8.85 -15.23
CA ILE A 160 29.47 8.29 -15.85
C ILE A 160 30.74 8.87 -15.20
N LEU A 161 30.76 10.18 -14.96
CA LEU A 161 31.92 10.89 -14.40
C LEU A 161 31.90 11.00 -12.87
N ASN A 162 30.77 10.68 -12.23
CA ASN A 162 30.65 10.79 -10.77
C ASN A 162 31.50 9.70 -10.07
N PRO A 163 32.49 10.08 -9.21
CA PRO A 163 33.39 9.13 -8.56
C PRO A 163 32.73 8.16 -7.56
N VAL A 164 31.50 8.43 -7.12
CA VAL A 164 30.72 7.52 -6.26
C VAL A 164 29.66 6.74 -7.04
N GLU A 165 29.55 6.95 -8.35
CA GLU A 165 28.69 6.18 -9.26
C GLU A 165 29.60 5.37 -10.20
N MET A 166 29.71 5.74 -11.48
CA MET A 166 30.49 4.96 -12.48
C MET A 166 31.98 5.34 -12.50
N GLY A 167 32.34 6.55 -12.08
CA GLY A 167 33.69 6.95 -11.70
C GLY A 167 34.73 7.08 -12.81
N MET A 168 34.30 7.36 -14.05
CA MET A 168 35.23 7.68 -15.13
C MET A 168 35.88 9.05 -14.91
N PRO A 169 37.21 9.19 -15.16
CA PRO A 169 37.92 10.42 -14.81
C PRO A 169 37.59 11.61 -15.72
N LYS A 170 37.28 11.38 -17.00
CA LYS A 170 36.96 12.41 -17.99
C LYS A 170 36.29 11.83 -19.23
N ALA A 171 35.55 12.67 -19.95
CA ALA A 171 34.75 12.28 -21.12
C ALA A 171 35.59 11.67 -22.25
N GLU A 172 36.81 12.18 -22.51
CA GLU A 172 37.66 11.67 -23.60
C GLU A 172 38.04 10.21 -23.40
N GLU A 173 38.20 9.79 -22.14
CA GLU A 173 38.52 8.40 -21.82
C GLU A 173 37.32 7.47 -21.99
N VAL A 174 36.11 7.97 -21.73
CA VAL A 174 34.85 7.28 -22.04
C VAL A 174 34.73 7.06 -23.55
N MET A 175 34.96 8.10 -24.34
CA MET A 175 34.84 8.00 -25.80
C MET A 175 35.90 7.07 -26.39
N GLY A 176 37.15 7.13 -25.90
CA GLY A 176 38.20 6.18 -26.31
C GLY A 176 37.85 4.72 -25.99
N ARG A 177 37.18 4.46 -24.87
CA ARG A 177 36.69 3.11 -24.52
C ARG A 177 35.57 2.64 -25.44
N LEU A 178 34.62 3.51 -25.78
CA LEU A 178 33.54 3.17 -26.70
C LEU A 178 34.04 2.92 -28.12
N GLU A 179 35.00 3.72 -28.60
CA GLU A 179 35.67 3.49 -29.88
C GLU A 179 36.34 2.11 -29.89
N ALA A 180 37.14 1.80 -28.86
CA ALA A 180 37.80 0.50 -28.73
C ALA A 180 36.81 -0.68 -28.58
N ALA A 181 35.60 -0.43 -28.07
CA ALA A 181 34.51 -1.41 -27.97
C ALA A 181 33.67 -1.52 -29.25
N GLY A 182 34.02 -0.78 -30.31
CA GLY A 182 33.38 -0.88 -31.63
C GLY A 182 32.05 -0.12 -31.76
N TYR A 183 31.85 0.96 -30.98
CA TYR A 183 30.62 1.77 -31.06
C TYR A 183 30.60 2.75 -32.24
N GLY A 184 31.74 3.07 -32.86
CA GLY A 184 31.82 4.04 -33.97
C GLY A 184 30.75 3.84 -35.07
N PRO A 185 30.58 2.64 -35.64
CA PRO A 185 29.53 2.38 -36.63
C PRO A 185 28.10 2.59 -36.13
N LEU A 186 27.83 2.30 -34.85
CA LEU A 186 26.50 2.50 -34.26
C LEU A 186 26.18 3.98 -34.10
N PHE A 187 27.15 4.78 -33.66
CA PHE A 187 27.01 6.24 -33.60
C PHE A 187 26.85 6.86 -34.99
N ALA A 188 27.64 6.42 -35.98
CA ALA A 188 27.49 6.90 -37.36
C ALA A 188 26.10 6.61 -37.93
N LYS A 189 25.50 5.46 -37.57
CA LYS A 189 24.14 5.10 -37.98
C LYS A 189 23.07 5.92 -37.24
N ALA A 190 23.26 6.18 -35.94
CA ALA A 190 22.32 6.94 -35.11
C ALA A 190 22.32 8.44 -35.42
N PHE A 191 23.45 9.00 -35.87
CA PHE A 191 23.63 10.42 -36.16
C PHE A 191 24.04 10.65 -37.63
N PRO A 192 23.16 10.35 -38.60
CA PRO A 192 23.48 10.53 -40.01
C PRO A 192 23.76 12.00 -40.33
N GLY A 193 24.89 12.26 -40.99
CA GLY A 193 25.30 13.62 -41.39
C GLY A 193 26.05 14.42 -40.32
N ALA A 194 26.26 13.88 -39.12
CA ALA A 194 27.18 14.48 -38.15
C ALA A 194 28.63 14.35 -38.64
N ALA A 195 29.40 15.45 -38.57
CA ALA A 195 30.82 15.43 -38.95
C ALA A 195 31.64 14.52 -38.01
N GLU A 196 31.32 14.56 -36.71
CA GLU A 196 31.89 13.68 -35.69
C GLU A 196 30.72 13.05 -34.90
N PRO A 197 30.31 11.80 -35.24
CA PRO A 197 29.16 11.19 -34.59
C PRO A 197 29.48 10.64 -33.20
N LEU A 198 30.70 10.14 -32.96
CA LEU A 198 31.10 9.58 -31.66
C LEU A 198 31.57 10.69 -30.71
N THR A 199 30.62 11.33 -30.03
CA THR A 199 30.90 12.39 -29.05
C THR A 199 30.18 12.13 -27.73
N TYR A 200 30.64 12.78 -26.66
CA TYR A 200 30.04 12.63 -25.34
C TYR A 200 28.62 13.24 -25.25
N ASP A 201 28.35 14.29 -26.03
CA ASP A 201 27.00 14.84 -26.13
C ASP A 201 26.06 13.91 -26.89
N ASN A 202 26.52 13.30 -27.98
CA ASN A 202 25.74 12.30 -28.71
C ASN A 202 25.48 11.03 -27.87
N LEU A 203 26.38 10.68 -26.95
CA LEU A 203 26.14 9.63 -25.95
C LEU A 203 24.95 9.98 -25.07
N GLY A 204 24.92 11.21 -24.53
CA GLY A 204 23.80 11.68 -23.71
C GLY A 204 22.48 11.70 -24.48
N LEU A 205 22.50 12.18 -25.74
CA LEU A 205 21.32 12.16 -26.62
C LEU A 205 20.80 10.75 -26.89
N ALA A 206 21.69 9.78 -27.12
CA ALA A 206 21.31 8.40 -27.36
C ALA A 206 20.66 7.77 -26.12
N ILE A 207 21.28 7.87 -24.95
CA ILE A 207 20.71 7.33 -23.70
C ILE A 207 19.34 7.97 -23.43
N ALA A 208 19.23 9.29 -23.57
CA ALA A 208 17.97 10.00 -23.36
C ALA A 208 16.87 9.56 -24.33
N ALA A 209 17.21 9.21 -25.58
CA ALA A 209 16.25 8.68 -26.54
C ALA A 209 15.66 7.32 -26.08
N TYR A 210 16.50 6.46 -25.50
CA TYR A 210 16.01 5.22 -24.89
C TYR A 210 15.14 5.49 -23.66
N GLU A 211 15.57 6.38 -22.77
CA GLU A 211 14.79 6.72 -21.56
C GLU A 211 13.41 7.29 -21.91
N ARG A 212 13.28 8.06 -22.99
CA ARG A 212 11.99 8.56 -23.49
C ARG A 212 11.03 7.48 -23.95
N THR A 213 11.50 6.25 -24.18
CA THR A 213 10.65 5.09 -24.48
C THR A 213 10.09 4.42 -23.23
N LEU A 214 10.62 4.73 -22.04
CA LEU A 214 10.25 4.11 -20.77
C LEU A 214 8.97 4.75 -20.18
N VAL A 215 7.93 4.83 -20.99
CA VAL A 215 6.58 5.27 -20.62
C VAL A 215 5.79 4.09 -20.05
N THR A 216 5.09 4.31 -18.95
CA THR A 216 4.24 3.28 -18.29
C THR A 216 2.76 3.52 -18.51
N HIS A 217 1.95 2.47 -18.36
CA HIS A 217 0.49 2.56 -18.50
C HIS A 217 -0.18 1.99 -17.26
N ASP A 218 -1.11 2.73 -16.66
CA ASP A 218 -1.80 2.32 -15.42
C ASP A 218 -3.31 2.51 -15.45
N ARG A 219 -3.99 1.89 -14.47
CA ARG A 219 -5.45 1.90 -14.33
C ARG A 219 -6.00 3.30 -14.06
N PHE A 220 -5.19 4.19 -13.47
CA PHE A 220 -5.62 5.55 -13.20
C PHE A 220 -5.76 6.37 -14.49
N ASP A 221 -4.93 6.12 -15.51
CA ASP A 221 -5.11 6.73 -16.82
C ASP A 221 -6.43 6.33 -17.48
N ALA A 222 -6.82 5.05 -17.39
CA ALA A 222 -8.12 4.59 -17.89
C ALA A 222 -9.28 5.31 -17.19
N TYR A 223 -9.19 5.46 -15.87
CA TYR A 223 -10.16 6.23 -15.09
C TYR A 223 -10.26 7.69 -15.56
N LEU A 224 -9.11 8.37 -15.71
CA LEU A 224 -9.07 9.75 -16.18
C LEU A 224 -9.61 9.89 -17.61
N LYS A 225 -9.37 8.89 -18.48
CA LYS A 225 -9.92 8.80 -19.86
C LYS A 225 -11.44 8.51 -19.91
N GLY A 226 -12.09 8.26 -18.76
CA GLY A 226 -13.55 8.16 -18.63
C GLY A 226 -14.08 6.78 -18.25
N ASP A 227 -13.21 5.78 -18.10
CA ASP A 227 -13.62 4.48 -17.56
C ASP A 227 -13.76 4.54 -16.03
N LEU A 228 -14.94 4.96 -15.56
CA LEU A 228 -15.23 5.01 -14.13
C LEU A 228 -15.14 3.64 -13.44
N GLY A 229 -15.16 2.53 -14.20
CA GLY A 229 -14.99 1.18 -13.68
C GLY A 229 -13.54 0.79 -13.42
N ALA A 230 -12.57 1.55 -13.96
CA ALA A 230 -11.14 1.26 -13.81
C ALA A 230 -10.66 1.36 -12.35
N LEU A 231 -11.33 2.17 -11.51
CA LEU A 231 -11.11 2.24 -10.07
C LEU A 231 -12.24 1.60 -9.27
N THR A 232 -11.88 0.85 -8.24
CA THR A 232 -12.79 0.37 -7.20
C THR A 232 -13.31 1.53 -6.34
N SER A 233 -14.40 1.31 -5.60
CA SER A 233 -14.95 2.33 -4.69
C SER A 233 -13.95 2.78 -3.62
N LEU A 234 -13.07 1.88 -3.16
CA LEU A 234 -12.02 2.22 -2.19
C LEU A 234 -10.88 3.04 -2.80
N GLU A 235 -10.48 2.72 -4.04
CA GLU A 235 -9.50 3.53 -4.79
C GLU A 235 -10.08 4.93 -5.09
N LYS A 236 -11.37 5.03 -5.45
CA LYS A 236 -12.06 6.33 -5.62
C LYS A 236 -12.10 7.14 -4.32
N ARG A 237 -12.37 6.48 -3.18
CA ARG A 237 -12.27 7.15 -1.86
C ARG A 237 -10.84 7.62 -1.60
N GLY A 238 -9.83 6.80 -1.89
CA GLY A 238 -8.43 7.20 -1.77
C GLY A 238 -8.05 8.40 -2.62
N LEU A 239 -8.50 8.44 -3.88
CA LEU A 239 -8.34 9.58 -4.78
C LEU A 239 -9.00 10.83 -4.20
N SER A 240 -10.23 10.70 -3.70
CA SER A 240 -10.95 11.78 -3.03
C SER A 240 -10.19 12.29 -1.81
N GLU A 241 -9.71 11.40 -0.94
CA GLU A 241 -8.92 11.74 0.24
C GLU A 241 -7.60 12.42 -0.15
N PHE A 242 -6.91 11.93 -1.17
CA PHE A 242 -5.67 12.51 -1.69
C PHE A 242 -5.89 13.96 -2.15
N MET A 243 -6.99 14.22 -2.87
CA MET A 243 -7.36 15.56 -3.32
C MET A 243 -7.78 16.47 -2.16
N GLN A 244 -8.69 16.01 -1.30
CA GLN A 244 -9.25 16.80 -0.20
C GLN A 244 -8.23 17.11 0.91
N THR A 245 -7.27 16.20 1.12
CA THR A 245 -6.15 16.46 2.05
C THR A 245 -5.25 17.56 1.52
N GLY A 246 -5.20 17.76 0.20
CA GLY A 246 -4.40 18.80 -0.46
C GLY A 246 -3.11 18.29 -1.09
N CYS A 247 -2.91 16.97 -1.22
CA CYS A 247 -1.70 16.39 -1.82
C CYS A 247 -1.50 16.86 -3.27
N VAL A 248 -2.60 17.05 -4.01
CA VAL A 248 -2.59 17.54 -5.39
C VAL A 248 -2.04 18.96 -5.56
N ARG A 249 -1.86 19.73 -4.49
CA ARG A 249 -1.19 21.02 -4.58
C ARG A 249 0.25 20.89 -5.10
N CYS A 250 0.92 19.79 -4.74
CA CYS A 250 2.29 19.50 -5.18
C CYS A 250 2.32 18.34 -6.18
N HIS A 251 1.48 17.32 -5.97
CA HIS A 251 1.42 16.11 -6.78
C HIS A 251 0.29 16.17 -7.80
N ASN A 252 0.48 16.97 -8.86
CA ASN A 252 -0.50 17.20 -9.92
C ASN A 252 0.04 16.85 -11.32
N GLY A 253 -0.82 17.04 -12.32
CA GLY A 253 -0.50 16.79 -13.71
C GLY A 253 -0.40 15.31 -14.05
N PRO A 254 0.17 14.97 -15.21
CA PRO A 254 0.20 13.60 -15.70
C PRO A 254 1.03 12.68 -14.83
N THR A 255 2.12 13.12 -14.24
CA THR A 255 3.01 12.27 -13.42
C THR A 255 2.73 12.35 -11.92
N MET A 256 1.72 13.13 -11.52
CA MET A 256 1.36 13.38 -10.12
C MET A 256 2.57 13.87 -9.30
N GLY A 257 3.32 14.82 -9.86
CA GLY A 257 4.63 15.23 -9.36
C GLY A 257 5.61 15.45 -10.51
N GLY A 258 6.82 15.91 -10.22
CA GLY A 258 7.86 16.18 -11.22
C GLY A 258 7.73 17.53 -11.91
N LEU A 259 6.75 18.37 -11.53
CA LEU A 259 6.42 19.62 -12.22
C LEU A 259 6.79 20.90 -11.46
N LEU A 260 7.23 20.77 -10.21
CA LEU A 260 7.63 21.91 -9.38
C LEU A 260 8.65 21.51 -8.32
N PHE A 261 9.24 22.54 -7.71
CA PHE A 261 10.12 22.43 -6.57
C PHE A 261 9.38 22.88 -5.31
N GLU A 262 9.49 22.11 -4.24
CA GLU A 262 8.85 22.45 -2.96
C GLU A 262 9.79 22.14 -1.80
N LYS A 263 9.65 22.90 -0.71
CA LYS A 263 10.39 22.63 0.51
C LYS A 263 9.85 21.35 1.15
N ILE A 264 10.72 20.44 1.58
CA ILE A 264 10.29 19.34 2.44
C ILE A 264 10.14 19.83 3.89
N GLY A 265 8.96 19.61 4.47
CA GLY A 265 8.66 20.05 5.82
C GLY A 265 8.29 21.53 5.92
N VAL A 266 7.36 21.99 5.06
CA VAL A 266 6.79 23.34 5.08
C VAL A 266 6.15 23.68 6.42
N VAL A 267 5.42 22.72 7.00
CA VAL A 267 4.72 22.90 8.29
C VAL A 267 5.54 22.35 9.44
N HIS A 268 6.01 21.11 9.31
CA HIS A 268 6.89 20.47 10.29
C HIS A 268 8.21 20.05 9.63
N PRO A 269 9.37 20.40 10.20
CA PRO A 269 10.65 20.18 9.55
C PRO A 269 10.96 18.68 9.40
N TYR A 270 11.52 18.31 8.26
CA TYR A 270 12.13 17.00 8.05
C TYR A 270 13.60 17.04 8.49
N ASP A 271 14.01 16.11 9.36
CA ASP A 271 15.40 16.02 9.84
C ASP A 271 16.32 15.45 8.76
N SER A 272 16.92 16.35 7.98
CA SER A 272 17.83 16.04 6.88
C SER A 272 19.06 16.95 6.91
N LYS A 273 20.22 16.37 6.56
CA LYS A 273 21.45 17.12 6.28
C LYS A 273 21.58 17.53 4.81
N ASP A 274 20.78 16.92 3.94
CA ASP A 274 20.73 17.27 2.52
C ASP A 274 19.98 18.58 2.37
N GLU A 275 20.69 19.61 1.89
CA GLU A 275 20.16 20.96 1.69
C GLU A 275 19.39 21.11 0.37
N GLY A 276 19.29 20.04 -0.43
CA GLY A 276 18.51 20.00 -1.66
C GLY A 276 19.02 20.97 -2.72
N ARG A 277 18.10 21.71 -3.33
CA ARG A 277 18.34 22.66 -4.42
C ARG A 277 19.31 23.78 -4.07
N PHE A 278 19.42 24.16 -2.80
CA PHE A 278 20.45 25.12 -2.34
C PHE A 278 21.86 24.72 -2.75
N THR A 279 22.16 23.42 -2.81
CA THR A 279 23.49 22.94 -3.23
C THR A 279 23.83 23.35 -4.67
N VAL A 280 22.83 23.59 -5.50
CA VAL A 280 22.92 24.03 -6.90
C VAL A 280 22.84 25.55 -7.00
N THR A 281 21.80 26.17 -6.43
CA THR A 281 21.48 27.59 -6.68
C THR A 281 22.21 28.55 -5.75
N LYS A 282 22.67 28.06 -4.58
CA LYS A 282 23.24 28.85 -3.48
C LYS A 282 22.31 29.93 -2.92
N ARG A 283 21.01 29.87 -3.21
CA ARG A 283 19.99 30.80 -2.71
C ARG A 283 19.36 30.24 -1.44
N THR A 284 19.44 30.98 -0.34
CA THR A 284 18.99 30.51 0.98
C THR A 284 17.53 30.05 1.01
N GLU A 285 16.68 30.66 0.18
CA GLU A 285 15.28 30.27 -0.03
C GLU A 285 15.09 28.86 -0.62
N ASP A 286 16.09 28.33 -1.34
CA ASP A 286 16.08 26.98 -1.92
C ASP A 286 16.60 25.91 -0.95
N ARG A 287 16.85 26.26 0.31
CA ARG A 287 17.33 25.31 1.32
C ARG A 287 16.24 24.32 1.71
N PHE A 288 16.56 23.04 1.60
CA PHE A 288 15.63 21.91 1.76
C PHE A 288 14.50 21.87 0.72
N VAL A 289 14.69 22.57 -0.40
CA VAL A 289 13.80 22.50 -1.56
C VAL A 289 14.22 21.36 -2.46
N PHE A 290 13.27 20.54 -2.87
CA PHE A 290 13.47 19.40 -3.75
C PHE A 290 12.46 19.44 -4.88
N LYS A 291 12.80 18.85 -6.03
CA LYS A 291 11.79 18.52 -7.04
C LYS A 291 10.80 17.56 -6.41
N VAL A 292 9.51 17.88 -6.51
CA VAL A 292 8.45 16.99 -6.03
C VAL A 292 8.54 15.69 -6.84
N PRO A 293 8.73 14.52 -6.22
CA PRO A 293 8.86 13.27 -6.98
C PRO A 293 7.52 12.86 -7.62
N MET A 294 7.60 12.16 -8.76
CA MET A 294 6.44 11.52 -9.38
C MET A 294 5.87 10.43 -8.45
N LEU A 295 4.56 10.20 -8.54
CA LEU A 295 3.90 9.11 -7.78
C LEU A 295 3.49 7.92 -8.65
N ARG A 296 3.72 7.96 -9.97
CA ARG A 296 3.57 6.76 -10.81
C ARG A 296 4.58 5.70 -10.38
N ASN A 297 4.12 4.46 -10.29
CA ASN A 297 4.87 3.31 -9.78
C ASN A 297 5.31 3.41 -8.30
N ILE A 298 4.75 4.33 -7.52
CA ILE A 298 5.21 4.58 -6.13
C ILE A 298 5.15 3.33 -5.24
N THR A 299 4.23 2.40 -5.50
CA THR A 299 4.11 1.13 -4.76
C THR A 299 5.27 0.16 -5.00
N MET A 300 6.13 0.44 -5.97
CA MET A 300 7.25 -0.41 -6.42
C MET A 300 8.62 0.24 -6.24
N THR A 301 8.68 1.51 -5.82
CA THR A 301 9.93 2.30 -5.82
C THR A 301 10.42 2.64 -4.41
N GLY A 302 9.98 1.90 -3.39
CA GLY A 302 10.54 2.06 -2.04
C GLY A 302 12.03 1.65 -1.97
N PRO A 303 12.77 2.08 -0.94
CA PRO A 303 12.36 2.99 0.14
C PRO A 303 12.20 4.44 -0.33
N TYR A 304 11.58 5.28 0.49
CA TYR A 304 11.03 6.59 0.09
C TYR A 304 11.84 7.78 0.60
N TYR A 305 11.60 8.93 -0.05
CA TYR A 305 12.28 10.23 0.08
C TYR A 305 13.69 10.26 -0.50
N HIS A 306 14.28 11.46 -0.58
CA HIS A 306 15.57 11.69 -1.23
C HIS A 306 16.72 10.91 -0.59
N ASP A 307 16.59 10.53 0.68
CA ASP A 307 17.60 9.79 1.45
C ASP A 307 17.25 8.31 1.68
N GLY A 308 16.10 7.84 1.16
CA GLY A 308 15.67 6.45 1.28
C GLY A 308 15.46 5.98 2.73
N ARG A 309 15.27 6.89 3.69
CA ARG A 309 15.16 6.54 5.12
C ARG A 309 13.79 6.03 5.54
N VAL A 310 12.77 6.21 4.70
CA VAL A 310 11.40 5.76 5.01
C VAL A 310 11.13 4.44 4.31
N ALA A 311 10.88 3.38 5.09
CA ALA A 311 10.87 2.01 4.57
C ALA A 311 9.55 1.61 3.89
N THR A 312 8.41 2.19 4.30
CA THR A 312 7.08 1.76 3.84
C THR A 312 6.29 2.91 3.24
N LEU A 313 5.45 2.61 2.25
CA LEU A 313 4.64 3.64 1.57
C LEU A 313 3.66 4.30 2.55
N ALA A 314 3.08 3.49 3.44
CA ALA A 314 2.17 3.95 4.47
C ALA A 314 2.82 4.99 5.39
N GLU A 315 4.07 4.75 5.79
CA GLU A 315 4.86 5.73 6.55
C GLU A 315 5.16 6.99 5.75
N ALA A 316 5.50 6.85 4.46
CA ALA A 316 5.76 8.00 3.60
C ALA A 316 4.52 8.90 3.46
N VAL A 317 3.33 8.32 3.25
CA VAL A 317 2.08 9.09 3.11
C VAL A 317 1.71 9.80 4.42
N ASP A 318 1.73 9.10 5.55
CA ASP A 318 1.41 9.68 6.87
C ASP A 318 2.38 10.80 7.24
N ARG A 319 3.68 10.56 7.07
CA ARG A 319 4.71 11.59 7.33
C ARG A 319 4.56 12.77 6.38
N MET A 320 4.28 12.56 5.09
CA MET A 320 4.16 13.67 4.15
C MET A 320 2.95 14.56 4.46
N ALA A 321 1.81 13.96 4.84
CA ALA A 321 0.64 14.70 5.32
C ALA A 321 0.97 15.55 6.56
N TRP A 322 1.75 15.00 7.51
CA TRP A 322 2.20 15.74 8.68
C TRP A 322 3.19 16.86 8.31
N LEU A 323 4.28 16.52 7.63
CA LEU A 323 5.39 17.44 7.32
C LEU A 323 4.94 18.64 6.47
N GLN A 324 4.08 18.41 5.48
CA GLN A 324 3.69 19.45 4.51
C GLN A 324 2.39 20.16 4.84
N LEU A 325 1.46 19.47 5.51
CA LEU A 325 0.09 19.96 5.66
C LEU A 325 -0.33 20.07 7.14
N GLY A 326 0.48 19.56 8.09
CA GLY A 326 0.10 19.48 9.50
C GLY A 326 -1.08 18.54 9.76
N VAL A 327 -1.41 17.68 8.80
CA VAL A 327 -2.56 16.77 8.87
C VAL A 327 -2.13 15.45 9.47
N ARG A 328 -2.89 14.97 10.44
CA ARG A 328 -2.80 13.61 10.96
C ARG A 328 -3.85 12.74 10.27
N LEU A 329 -3.41 11.73 9.55
CA LEU A 329 -4.31 10.78 8.89
C LEU A 329 -4.76 9.73 9.90
N ASP A 330 -6.05 9.43 9.93
CA ASP A 330 -6.53 8.23 10.59
C ASP A 330 -6.30 6.99 9.70
N ASN A 331 -6.52 5.81 10.27
CA ASN A 331 -6.28 4.54 9.59
C ASN A 331 -7.11 4.34 8.33
N ALA A 332 -8.36 4.83 8.32
CA ALA A 332 -9.29 4.63 7.21
C ALA A 332 -8.89 5.50 6.03
N ARG A 333 -8.56 6.77 6.29
CA ARG A 333 -8.09 7.72 5.29
C ARG A 333 -6.77 7.25 4.68
N LEU A 334 -5.80 6.85 5.51
CA LEU A 334 -4.54 6.32 5.02
C LEU A 334 -4.72 5.04 4.19
N ASP A 335 -5.50 4.07 4.66
CA ASP A 335 -5.77 2.82 3.92
C ASP A 335 -6.39 3.12 2.55
N SER A 336 -7.34 4.05 2.47
CA SER A 336 -7.95 4.44 1.20
C SER A 336 -6.92 5.07 0.24
N MET A 337 -6.06 5.98 0.71
CA MET A 337 -5.01 6.58 -0.12
C MET A 337 -4.01 5.54 -0.62
N LEU A 338 -3.62 4.58 0.23
CA LEU A 338 -2.73 3.50 -0.17
C LEU A 338 -3.36 2.61 -1.25
N ARG A 339 -4.68 2.37 -1.17
CA ARG A 339 -5.42 1.67 -2.24
C ARG A 339 -5.41 2.48 -3.52
N PHE A 340 -5.66 3.79 -3.48
CA PHE A 340 -5.54 4.63 -4.68
C PHE A 340 -4.14 4.52 -5.31
N MET A 341 -3.07 4.54 -4.51
CA MET A 341 -1.70 4.43 -5.03
C MET A 341 -1.41 3.11 -5.74
N THR A 342 -2.15 2.02 -5.48
CA THR A 342 -1.99 0.78 -6.27
C THR A 342 -2.47 0.92 -7.72
N ALA A 343 -3.37 1.87 -7.99
CA ALA A 343 -3.84 2.14 -9.35
C ALA A 343 -2.84 2.94 -10.20
N LEU A 344 -1.71 3.39 -9.61
CA LEU A 344 -0.65 4.15 -10.28
C LEU A 344 0.52 3.25 -10.75
N ALA A 345 0.40 1.93 -10.62
CA ALA A 345 1.45 0.98 -10.99
C ALA A 345 1.30 0.53 -12.45
N ASP A 346 2.42 0.45 -13.17
CA ASP A 346 2.50 -0.01 -14.56
C ASP A 346 1.92 -1.43 -14.69
N GLU A 347 0.88 -1.61 -15.50
CA GLU A 347 0.17 -2.89 -15.64
C GLU A 347 1.07 -4.02 -16.17
N ARG A 348 2.16 -3.68 -16.86
CA ARG A 348 3.13 -4.65 -17.37
C ARG A 348 4.12 -5.14 -16.32
N ARG A 349 4.33 -4.37 -15.24
CA ARG A 349 5.35 -4.63 -14.20
C ARG A 349 4.73 -4.99 -12.87
N ALA A 350 3.52 -4.52 -12.62
CA ALA A 350 2.70 -5.01 -11.53
C ALA A 350 2.26 -6.44 -11.84
N SER A 351 2.39 -7.33 -10.86
CA SER A 351 1.77 -8.65 -10.92
C SER A 351 0.30 -8.62 -10.53
N ALA A 352 -0.22 -7.49 -10.03
CA ALA A 352 -1.66 -7.29 -10.03
C ALA A 352 -2.08 -7.32 -11.50
N PRO A 353 -2.79 -8.36 -11.97
CA PRO A 353 -3.09 -8.45 -13.38
C PRO A 353 -3.86 -7.20 -13.78
N PRO A 354 -3.74 -6.78 -15.06
CA PRO A 354 -4.74 -5.91 -15.64
C PRO A 354 -6.11 -6.49 -15.27
N ALA A 355 -7.07 -5.62 -14.99
CA ALA A 355 -8.46 -6.02 -14.86
C ALA A 355 -9.00 -6.47 -16.23
N ASP A 356 -8.38 -7.49 -16.84
CA ASP A 356 -8.98 -8.30 -17.88
C ASP A 356 -9.97 -9.26 -17.20
N SER A 357 -11.02 -8.66 -16.67
CA SER A 357 -12.30 -9.34 -16.57
C SER A 357 -13.27 -8.49 -17.34
N ALA A 358 -13.80 -9.04 -18.43
CA ALA A 358 -15.12 -8.66 -18.91
C ALA A 358 -16.02 -8.43 -17.69
N PRO A 359 -16.79 -7.32 -17.65
CA PRO A 359 -17.48 -6.91 -16.45
C PRO A 359 -18.27 -8.11 -15.91
N PRO A 360 -18.06 -8.53 -14.64
CA PRO A 360 -18.96 -9.50 -14.06
C PRO A 360 -20.38 -8.92 -14.16
N ALA A 361 -21.35 -9.80 -14.41
CA ALA A 361 -22.76 -9.45 -14.42
C ALA A 361 -23.05 -8.48 -13.26
N LYS A 362 -23.59 -7.29 -13.58
CA LYS A 362 -23.84 -6.14 -12.67
C LYS A 362 -23.30 -6.35 -11.25
N PRO A 363 -22.13 -5.80 -10.88
CA PRO A 363 -21.58 -6.01 -9.56
C PRO A 363 -22.59 -5.53 -8.51
N TRP A 364 -23.04 -6.46 -7.68
CA TRP A 364 -23.83 -6.14 -6.50
C TRP A 364 -23.04 -5.16 -5.64
N THR A 365 -23.68 -4.06 -5.27
CA THR A 365 -23.09 -3.05 -4.40
C THR A 365 -23.48 -3.37 -2.95
N PRO A 366 -22.52 -3.53 -2.01
CA PRO A 366 -22.83 -3.73 -0.62
C PRO A 366 -23.59 -2.54 -0.02
N PRO A 367 -24.43 -2.77 1.00
CA PRO A 367 -25.15 -1.67 1.67
C PRO A 367 -24.17 -0.70 2.32
N ALA A 368 -24.41 0.61 2.23
CA ALA A 368 -23.56 1.61 2.85
C ALA A 368 -24.07 1.95 4.26
N LEU A 369 -23.17 2.14 5.22
CA LEU A 369 -23.56 2.57 6.58
C LEU A 369 -24.28 3.93 6.59
N ALA A 370 -24.06 4.75 5.56
CA ALA A 370 -24.76 6.02 5.37
C ALA A 370 -26.26 5.82 5.11
N ASP A 371 -26.67 4.66 4.58
CA ASP A 371 -28.07 4.34 4.29
C ASP A 371 -28.85 3.97 5.57
N LEU A 372 -28.16 3.75 6.69
CA LEU A 372 -28.80 3.56 7.99
C LEU A 372 -29.43 4.88 8.44
N GLY A 373 -30.73 4.85 8.72
CA GLY A 373 -31.41 5.97 9.37
C GLY A 373 -30.83 6.30 10.77
N PRO A 374 -31.33 7.37 11.41
CA PRO A 374 -31.06 7.60 12.82
C PRO A 374 -31.83 6.61 13.69
N GLY A 375 -31.33 6.33 14.90
CA GLY A 375 -32.05 5.54 15.90
C GLY A 375 -31.17 4.53 16.63
N PRO A 376 -31.64 3.99 17.76
CA PRO A 376 -30.84 3.13 18.65
C PRO A 376 -30.31 1.87 17.95
N ASP A 377 -31.10 1.23 17.08
CA ASP A 377 -30.67 0.05 16.32
C ASP A 377 -29.58 0.39 15.29
N ALA A 378 -29.70 1.54 14.64
CA ALA A 378 -28.70 2.02 13.68
C ALA A 378 -27.38 2.40 14.36
N GLU A 379 -27.45 3.01 15.54
CA GLU A 379 -26.25 3.29 16.35
C GLU A 379 -25.58 2.01 16.84
N LEU A 380 -26.36 0.97 17.18
CA LEU A 380 -25.82 -0.33 17.55
C LEU A 380 -25.06 -0.98 16.37
N VAL A 381 -25.58 -0.84 15.15
CA VAL A 381 -24.91 -1.29 13.91
C VAL A 381 -23.62 -0.50 13.65
N ARG A 382 -23.66 0.83 13.78
CA ARG A 382 -22.47 1.70 13.64
C ARG A 382 -21.39 1.37 14.65
N TYR A 383 -21.78 1.08 15.90
CA TYR A 383 -20.83 0.65 16.91
C TYR A 383 -20.24 -0.72 16.59
N GLY A 384 -21.06 -1.66 16.12
CA GLY A 384 -20.62 -2.98 15.64
C GLY A 384 -19.59 -2.91 14.53
N TYR A 385 -19.80 -1.99 13.57
CA TYR A 385 -18.84 -1.68 12.53
C TYR A 385 -17.48 -1.27 13.11
N LEU A 386 -17.47 -0.27 14.00
CA LEU A 386 -16.23 0.23 14.62
C LEU A 386 -15.46 -0.87 15.38
N LEU A 387 -16.18 -1.74 16.09
CA LEU A 387 -15.59 -2.89 16.79
C LEU A 387 -14.91 -3.87 15.83
N LEU A 388 -15.41 -4.02 14.61
CA LEU A 388 -14.90 -4.97 13.63
C LEU A 388 -13.83 -4.36 12.69
N THR A 389 -13.90 -3.06 12.42
CA THR A 389 -12.92 -2.35 11.58
C THR A 389 -11.71 -1.86 12.37
N ASP A 390 -11.90 -1.54 13.64
CA ASP A 390 -10.89 -0.96 14.53
C ASP A 390 -10.78 -1.76 15.84
N THR A 391 -10.77 -3.08 15.71
CA THR A 391 -10.91 -4.00 16.85
C THR A 391 -9.91 -3.76 17.96
N TYR A 392 -8.61 -3.62 17.67
CA TYR A 392 -7.63 -3.32 18.71
C TYR A 392 -7.92 -1.98 19.39
N GLN A 393 -8.23 -0.94 18.62
CA GLN A 393 -8.55 0.38 19.15
C GLN A 393 -9.75 0.33 20.10
N TYR A 394 -10.78 -0.48 19.87
CA TYR A 394 -11.98 -0.49 20.74
C TYR A 394 -11.99 -1.62 21.79
N LEU A 395 -11.51 -2.81 21.45
CA LEU A 395 -11.53 -4.00 22.29
C LEU A 395 -10.18 -4.31 22.94
N GLY A 396 -9.09 -3.72 22.47
CA GLY A 396 -7.74 -3.84 23.04
C GLY A 396 -7.39 -2.77 24.08
N LYS A 397 -8.27 -1.77 24.30
CA LYS A 397 -8.00 -0.67 25.25
C LYS A 397 -7.70 -1.18 26.67
N PRO A 398 -6.79 -0.51 27.40
CA PRO A 398 -6.63 -0.72 28.84
C PRO A 398 -7.99 -0.63 29.56
N GLY A 399 -8.36 -1.68 30.30
CA GLY A 399 -9.65 -1.80 30.98
C GLY A 399 -10.61 -2.82 30.37
N LEU A 400 -10.64 -2.98 29.04
CA LEU A 400 -11.41 -4.04 28.36
C LEU A 400 -10.52 -5.27 28.10
N GLY A 401 -9.41 -5.10 27.38
CA GLY A 401 -8.43 -6.18 27.13
C GLY A 401 -9.05 -7.45 26.50
N TYR A 402 -10.00 -7.31 25.59
CA TYR A 402 -10.59 -8.42 24.84
C TYR A 402 -9.74 -8.82 23.62
N SER A 403 -9.06 -7.87 22.98
CA SER A 403 -8.04 -8.15 21.96
C SER A 403 -6.66 -8.25 22.61
N GLY A 404 -5.91 -9.30 22.30
CA GLY A 404 -4.55 -9.53 22.80
C GLY A 404 -3.45 -9.15 21.81
N ASN A 405 -3.80 -8.74 20.59
CA ASN A 405 -2.88 -8.26 19.57
C ASN A 405 -3.46 -7.04 18.84
N VAL A 406 -2.69 -6.52 17.87
CA VAL A 406 -2.94 -5.24 17.18
C VAL A 406 -3.76 -5.37 15.89
N LEU A 407 -4.30 -6.55 15.62
CA LEU A 407 -5.11 -6.81 14.43
C LEU A 407 -6.53 -6.23 14.58
N ALA A 408 -7.17 -5.99 13.44
CA ALA A 408 -8.61 -5.77 13.36
C ALA A 408 -9.28 -6.96 12.66
N CYS A 409 -10.58 -7.20 12.90
CA CYS A 409 -11.27 -8.23 12.14
C CYS A 409 -11.20 -7.96 10.63
N ARG A 410 -11.25 -6.67 10.22
CA ARG A 410 -11.06 -6.27 8.82
C ARG A 410 -9.69 -6.63 8.22
N SER A 411 -8.67 -6.95 9.03
CA SER A 411 -7.36 -7.40 8.53
C SER A 411 -7.47 -8.68 7.70
N CYS A 412 -8.47 -9.54 8.01
CA CYS A 412 -8.78 -10.75 7.24
C CYS A 412 -10.15 -10.70 6.55
N HIS A 413 -11.08 -9.89 7.06
CA HIS A 413 -12.42 -9.72 6.52
C HIS A 413 -12.47 -8.45 5.66
N GLN A 414 -12.00 -8.58 4.42
CA GLN A 414 -11.74 -7.45 3.51
C GLN A 414 -13.01 -6.69 3.13
N GLU A 415 -12.84 -5.40 2.81
CA GLU A 415 -13.95 -4.47 2.49
C GLU A 415 -15.04 -4.55 3.56
N THR A 416 -14.64 -4.46 4.83
CA THR A 416 -15.53 -4.47 5.99
C THR A 416 -16.47 -5.68 6.03
N GLY A 417 -15.98 -6.82 5.50
CA GLY A 417 -16.71 -8.08 5.44
C GLY A 417 -17.61 -8.25 4.22
N THR A 418 -17.46 -7.43 3.19
CA THR A 418 -18.29 -7.49 1.96
C THR A 418 -17.56 -8.07 0.76
N LYS A 419 -16.21 -8.13 0.78
CA LYS A 419 -15.42 -8.63 -0.35
C LYS A 419 -15.69 -10.11 -0.64
N ALA A 420 -16.05 -10.42 -1.89
CA ALA A 420 -16.13 -11.80 -2.37
C ALA A 420 -14.76 -12.48 -2.26
N TYR A 421 -14.74 -13.70 -1.72
CA TYR A 421 -13.56 -14.48 -1.39
C TYR A 421 -12.61 -13.85 -0.35
N GLY A 422 -12.97 -12.70 0.21
CA GLY A 422 -12.30 -12.00 1.32
C GLY A 422 -12.86 -12.36 2.70
N LEU A 423 -13.34 -13.60 2.87
CA LEU A 423 -13.96 -14.12 4.10
C LEU A 423 -15.20 -13.32 4.55
N SER A 424 -16.11 -13.00 3.64
CA SER A 424 -17.28 -12.15 3.90
C SER A 424 -18.15 -12.54 5.12
N TRP A 425 -18.68 -11.52 5.81
CA TRP A 425 -19.71 -11.64 6.85
C TRP A 425 -21.13 -11.67 6.29
N MET A 426 -21.30 -11.43 4.99
CA MET A 426 -22.61 -11.52 4.35
C MET A 426 -23.20 -12.93 4.52
N GLY A 427 -24.50 -12.98 4.82
CA GLY A 427 -25.24 -14.20 5.12
C GLY A 427 -24.72 -14.99 6.34
N VAL A 428 -23.87 -14.43 7.20
CA VAL A 428 -23.32 -15.17 8.34
C VAL A 428 -24.39 -15.48 9.39
N THR A 429 -25.35 -14.58 9.63
CA THR A 429 -26.38 -14.82 10.66
C THR A 429 -27.28 -15.99 10.31
N GLY A 430 -27.64 -16.18 9.04
CA GLY A 430 -28.41 -17.34 8.59
C GLY A 430 -27.65 -18.68 8.59
N ARG A 431 -26.33 -18.66 8.82
CA ARG A 431 -25.49 -19.87 8.93
C ARG A 431 -25.27 -20.35 10.35
N TYR A 432 -25.80 -19.62 11.34
CA TYR A 432 -25.66 -19.93 12.76
C TYR A 432 -27.04 -19.93 13.44
N PRO A 433 -27.27 -20.82 14.43
CA PRO A 433 -26.30 -21.77 14.98
C PRO A 433 -25.98 -22.91 14.00
N ARG A 434 -24.80 -23.53 14.14
CA ARG A 434 -24.38 -24.68 13.32
C ARG A 434 -23.46 -25.61 14.06
N PHE A 435 -23.47 -26.88 13.67
CA PHE A 435 -22.44 -27.82 14.08
C PHE A 435 -21.06 -27.37 13.60
N ARG A 436 -20.09 -27.39 14.50
CA ARG A 436 -18.69 -27.11 14.19
C ARG A 436 -17.82 -28.25 14.71
N ALA A 437 -17.14 -28.91 13.77
CA ALA A 437 -16.28 -30.05 14.05
C ALA A 437 -15.16 -29.75 15.06
N ARG A 438 -14.66 -28.51 15.09
CA ARG A 438 -13.61 -28.09 16.03
C ARG A 438 -14.10 -28.17 17.49
N GLU A 439 -15.32 -27.73 17.75
CA GLU A 439 -15.93 -27.76 19.07
C GLU A 439 -16.66 -29.09 19.35
N GLY A 440 -16.97 -29.88 18.31
CA GLY A 440 -17.71 -31.14 18.43
C GLY A 440 -19.18 -30.97 18.82
N ARG A 441 -19.72 -29.76 18.69
CA ARG A 441 -21.09 -29.42 19.06
C ARG A 441 -21.66 -28.31 18.18
N GLU A 442 -22.94 -28.02 18.36
CA GLU A 442 -23.57 -26.82 17.84
C GLU A 442 -22.98 -25.57 18.50
N SER A 443 -22.72 -24.54 17.70
CA SER A 443 -22.21 -23.25 18.15
C SER A 443 -23.04 -22.09 17.62
N THR A 444 -23.23 -21.06 18.43
CA THR A 444 -23.86 -19.80 18.08
C THR A 444 -22.90 -18.86 17.34
N LEU A 445 -23.43 -17.76 16.78
CA LEU A 445 -22.58 -16.72 16.17
C LEU A 445 -21.70 -16.02 17.22
N ALA A 446 -22.20 -15.79 18.43
CA ALA A 446 -21.42 -15.21 19.52
C ALA A 446 -20.21 -16.09 19.89
N GLU A 447 -20.41 -17.41 19.98
CA GLU A 447 -19.33 -18.36 20.22
C GLU A 447 -18.34 -18.41 19.05
N ARG A 448 -18.82 -18.24 17.81
CA ARG A 448 -17.93 -18.13 16.64
C ARG A 448 -17.05 -16.88 16.68
N ILE A 449 -17.61 -15.75 17.09
CA ILE A 449 -16.89 -14.48 17.29
C ILE A 449 -15.84 -14.67 18.40
N ASN A 450 -16.21 -15.24 19.55
CA ASN A 450 -15.28 -15.51 20.64
C ASN A 450 -14.15 -16.46 20.25
N GLY A 451 -14.43 -17.47 19.42
CA GLY A 451 -13.38 -18.30 18.83
C GLY A 451 -12.40 -17.51 17.95
N CYS A 452 -12.85 -16.44 17.28
CA CYS A 452 -11.98 -15.51 16.56
C CYS A 452 -11.14 -14.67 17.54
N MET A 453 -11.76 -14.09 18.57
CA MET A 453 -11.08 -13.26 19.57
C MET A 453 -9.91 -14.02 20.21
N GLN A 454 -10.12 -15.28 20.60
CA GLN A 454 -9.08 -16.09 21.24
C GLN A 454 -7.97 -16.52 20.27
N ARG A 455 -8.29 -16.77 19.00
CA ARG A 455 -7.37 -17.39 18.04
C ARG A 455 -6.72 -16.36 17.12
N SER A 456 -7.52 -15.57 16.44
CA SER A 456 -7.03 -14.54 15.53
C SER A 456 -6.44 -13.35 16.28
N LEU A 457 -7.02 -12.99 17.43
CA LEU A 457 -6.62 -11.79 18.17
C LEU A 457 -5.79 -12.09 19.43
N ALA A 458 -5.46 -13.36 19.68
CA ALA A 458 -4.76 -13.80 20.90
C ALA A 458 -5.38 -13.26 22.21
N GLY A 459 -6.69 -13.00 22.19
CA GLY A 459 -7.43 -12.32 23.23
C GLY A 459 -8.28 -13.26 24.09
N ARG A 460 -9.29 -12.69 24.74
CA ARG A 460 -10.23 -13.41 25.62
C ARG A 460 -11.67 -13.26 25.11
N PRO A 461 -12.56 -14.20 25.44
CA PRO A 461 -13.96 -14.12 25.01
C PRO A 461 -14.68 -12.92 25.64
N LEU A 462 -15.63 -12.36 24.90
CA LEU A 462 -16.60 -11.39 25.40
C LEU A 462 -17.83 -12.12 25.98
N PRO A 463 -18.51 -11.55 27.00
CA PRO A 463 -19.81 -12.04 27.44
C PRO A 463 -20.81 -12.03 26.27
N ALA A 464 -21.61 -13.09 26.13
CA ALA A 464 -22.53 -13.24 25.00
C ALA A 464 -23.62 -12.14 24.98
N ASP A 465 -23.94 -11.58 26.13
CA ASP A 465 -24.94 -10.54 26.36
C ASP A 465 -24.36 -9.12 26.45
N SER A 466 -23.04 -8.96 26.26
CA SER A 466 -22.38 -7.65 26.30
C SER A 466 -22.86 -6.74 25.17
N LEU A 467 -22.75 -5.42 25.38
CA LEU A 467 -23.11 -4.44 24.37
C LEU A 467 -22.28 -4.63 23.09
N GLU A 468 -20.99 -4.91 23.25
CA GLU A 468 -20.05 -5.12 22.14
C GLU A 468 -20.38 -6.37 21.33
N MET A 469 -20.71 -7.48 21.98
CA MET A 469 -21.12 -8.70 21.28
C MET A 469 -22.43 -8.48 20.51
N LYS A 470 -23.42 -7.84 21.14
CA LYS A 470 -24.69 -7.48 20.50
C LYS A 470 -24.46 -6.54 19.30
N ALA A 471 -23.58 -5.56 19.43
CA ALA A 471 -23.24 -4.62 18.38
C ALA A 471 -22.57 -5.30 17.17
N MET A 472 -21.57 -6.16 17.41
CA MET A 472 -20.92 -6.92 16.34
C MET A 472 -21.92 -7.83 15.60
N ILE A 473 -22.81 -8.50 16.33
CA ILE A 473 -23.87 -9.33 15.73
C ILE A 473 -24.88 -8.46 14.95
N ALA A 474 -25.24 -7.28 15.47
CA ALA A 474 -26.15 -6.36 14.80
C ALA A 474 -25.58 -5.91 13.44
N TYR A 475 -24.30 -5.55 13.37
CA TYR A 475 -23.65 -5.19 12.11
C TYR A 475 -23.60 -6.37 11.12
N MET A 476 -23.20 -7.56 11.58
CA MET A 476 -23.21 -8.76 10.74
C MET A 476 -24.62 -9.14 10.28
N GLY A 477 -25.64 -8.89 11.11
CA GLY A 477 -27.05 -9.10 10.80
C GLY A 477 -27.58 -8.12 9.76
N TRP A 478 -27.24 -6.85 9.90
CA TRP A 478 -27.55 -5.82 8.91
C TRP A 478 -26.94 -6.14 7.55
N LEU A 479 -25.65 -6.51 7.50
CA LEU A 479 -25.01 -7.01 6.28
C LEU A 479 -25.75 -8.24 5.74
N SER A 480 -26.04 -9.22 6.60
CA SER A 480 -26.72 -10.45 6.19
C SER A 480 -28.12 -10.22 5.60
N GLY A 481 -28.83 -9.18 6.02
CA GLY A 481 -30.11 -8.78 5.44
C GLY A 481 -30.04 -8.32 3.98
N HIS A 482 -28.84 -7.93 3.51
CA HIS A 482 -28.60 -7.45 2.14
C HIS A 482 -27.87 -8.48 1.27
N THR A 483 -27.78 -9.72 1.73
CA THR A 483 -27.06 -10.79 1.02
C THR A 483 -27.67 -11.03 -0.37
N PRO A 484 -26.88 -11.03 -1.46
CA PRO A 484 -27.36 -11.36 -2.79
C PRO A 484 -28.05 -12.73 -2.85
N LYS A 485 -28.94 -12.93 -3.83
CA LYS A 485 -29.50 -14.26 -4.09
C LYS A 485 -28.44 -15.22 -4.67
N GLU A 486 -27.52 -14.69 -5.46
CA GLU A 486 -26.39 -15.42 -6.06
C GLU A 486 -25.17 -15.30 -5.14
N ASN A 487 -24.95 -16.28 -4.28
CA ASN A 487 -23.95 -16.23 -3.18
C ASN A 487 -22.65 -16.96 -3.48
N ALA A 488 -22.10 -16.81 -4.68
CA ALA A 488 -20.76 -17.30 -5.00
C ALA A 488 -19.71 -16.40 -4.31
N GLY A 489 -18.88 -16.96 -3.42
CA GLY A 489 -17.74 -16.25 -2.84
C GLY A 489 -17.90 -15.71 -1.42
N LEU A 490 -18.83 -16.21 -0.62
CA LEU A 490 -18.92 -15.84 0.81
C LEU A 490 -17.77 -16.39 1.68
N LEU A 491 -16.97 -17.30 1.15
CA LEU A 491 -15.83 -17.95 1.81
C LEU A 491 -14.60 -17.82 0.93
N ALA A 492 -13.44 -18.25 1.41
CA ALA A 492 -12.22 -18.29 0.62
C ALA A 492 -12.41 -19.08 -0.69
N VAL A 493 -11.67 -18.68 -1.72
CA VAL A 493 -11.67 -19.31 -3.04
C VAL A 493 -11.26 -20.79 -2.96
N ARG A 494 -11.81 -21.60 -3.86
CA ARG A 494 -11.39 -23.00 -4.04
C ARG A 494 -10.30 -23.04 -5.10
N PHE A 495 -9.30 -23.89 -4.89
CA PHE A 495 -8.19 -24.06 -5.80
C PHE A 495 -7.77 -25.53 -5.83
N ASP A 496 -7.13 -25.93 -6.93
CA ASP A 496 -6.56 -27.27 -7.08
C ASP A 496 -5.30 -27.41 -6.21
N LEU A 497 -5.22 -28.50 -5.45
CA LEU A 497 -4.11 -28.69 -4.54
C LEU A 497 -2.79 -28.89 -5.30
N PRO A 498 -1.73 -28.13 -4.96
CA PRO A 498 -0.39 -28.44 -5.42
C PRO A 498 0.01 -29.88 -5.08
N ALA A 499 0.62 -30.57 -6.05
CA ALA A 499 1.07 -31.96 -5.89
C ALA A 499 2.37 -32.08 -5.05
N ARG A 500 2.93 -30.95 -4.61
CA ARG A 500 4.20 -30.84 -3.89
C ARG A 500 4.04 -30.22 -2.50
N ALA A 501 5.11 -30.29 -1.72
CA ALA A 501 5.24 -29.45 -0.53
C ALA A 501 5.47 -27.98 -0.92
N ALA A 502 4.99 -27.05 -0.09
CA ALA A 502 5.31 -25.64 -0.20
C ALA A 502 6.78 -25.38 0.13
N ASP A 503 7.35 -24.36 -0.50
CA ASP A 503 8.75 -23.96 -0.38
C ASP A 503 8.86 -22.56 0.26
N PRO A 504 9.17 -22.48 1.57
CA PRO A 504 9.34 -21.19 2.26
C PRO A 504 10.48 -20.32 1.72
N ALA A 505 11.49 -20.90 1.05
CA ALA A 505 12.59 -20.11 0.50
C ALA A 505 12.12 -19.32 -0.73
N LYS A 506 11.41 -19.97 -1.66
CA LYS A 506 10.73 -19.29 -2.77
C LYS A 506 9.67 -18.32 -2.27
N GLY A 507 8.93 -18.70 -1.23
CA GLY A 507 7.96 -17.83 -0.58
C GLY A 507 8.54 -16.51 -0.09
N LYS A 508 9.79 -16.52 0.39
CA LYS A 508 10.52 -15.30 0.79
C LYS A 508 10.82 -14.39 -0.39
N GLU A 509 11.22 -14.95 -1.53
CA GLU A 509 11.49 -14.20 -2.76
C GLU A 509 10.21 -13.53 -3.27
N HIS A 510 9.12 -14.28 -3.38
CA HIS A 510 7.81 -13.74 -3.75
C HIS A 510 7.28 -12.71 -2.74
N TYR A 511 7.53 -12.91 -1.44
CA TYR A 511 7.17 -11.94 -0.42
C TYR A 511 7.88 -10.59 -0.62
N ALA A 512 9.16 -10.60 -0.97
CA ALA A 512 9.94 -9.39 -1.22
C ALA A 512 9.36 -8.60 -2.42
N VAL A 513 8.83 -9.30 -3.42
CA VAL A 513 8.22 -8.67 -4.61
C VAL A 513 6.80 -8.18 -4.33
N PHE A 514 5.94 -9.01 -3.73
CA PHE A 514 4.49 -8.76 -3.71
C PHE A 514 3.95 -8.21 -2.38
N CYS A 515 4.68 -8.38 -1.28
CA CYS A 515 4.13 -8.16 0.05
C CYS A 515 4.93 -7.15 0.89
N GLN A 516 6.26 -7.14 0.74
CA GLN A 516 7.17 -6.35 1.55
C GLN A 516 6.87 -4.85 1.52
N ASN A 517 6.45 -4.30 0.37
CA ASN A 517 6.22 -2.86 0.23
C ASN A 517 5.08 -2.33 1.13
N CYS A 518 4.12 -3.20 1.47
CA CYS A 518 3.05 -2.88 2.41
C CYS A 518 3.36 -3.41 3.81
N HIS A 519 3.72 -4.68 3.95
CA HIS A 519 3.85 -5.35 5.25
C HIS A 519 5.23 -5.17 5.91
N GLY A 520 6.18 -4.54 5.22
CA GLY A 520 7.56 -4.35 5.66
C GLY A 520 8.43 -5.59 5.44
N ALA A 521 9.75 -5.40 5.41
CA ALA A 521 10.73 -6.48 5.18
C ALA A 521 10.70 -7.57 6.28
N HIS A 522 10.23 -7.21 7.48
CA HIS A 522 10.09 -8.11 8.62
C HIS A 522 8.61 -8.39 8.96
N GLY A 523 7.69 -8.18 8.01
CA GLY A 523 6.27 -8.49 8.20
C GLY A 523 5.62 -7.77 9.37
N GLN A 524 6.24 -6.69 9.84
CA GLN A 524 5.84 -5.95 11.03
C GLN A 524 4.57 -5.12 10.80
N GLY A 525 4.12 -4.99 9.55
CA GLY A 525 3.01 -4.14 9.19
C GLY A 525 3.33 -2.67 9.40
N TYR A 526 2.28 -1.84 9.37
CA TYR A 526 2.40 -0.42 9.60
C TYR A 526 1.26 0.10 10.48
N GLN A 527 1.65 0.86 11.51
CA GLN A 527 0.76 1.57 12.42
C GLN A 527 1.02 3.08 12.23
N PRO A 528 0.01 3.88 11.87
CA PRO A 528 0.21 5.32 11.67
C PRO A 528 0.69 6.03 12.94
N MET A 529 1.58 7.00 12.77
CA MET A 529 2.18 7.72 13.91
C MET A 529 1.19 8.69 14.59
N ALA A 530 0.06 8.98 13.93
CA ALA A 530 -0.98 9.86 14.43
C ALA A 530 -1.59 9.45 15.80
N ALA A 531 -1.42 8.20 16.22
CA ALA A 531 -2.20 7.62 17.30
C ALA A 531 -1.49 7.45 18.65
N GLU A 532 -0.40 8.14 19.02
CA GLU A 532 0.28 7.93 20.33
C GLU A 532 0.50 6.44 20.69
N GLY A 533 0.65 5.57 19.68
CA GLY A 533 0.74 4.10 19.83
C GLY A 533 -0.57 3.35 20.16
N ARG A 534 -1.73 4.01 20.15
CA ARG A 534 -3.04 3.45 20.56
C ARG A 534 -3.92 2.95 19.41
N GLY A 535 -3.67 3.32 18.16
CA GLY A 535 -4.53 2.97 17.00
C GLY A 535 -4.32 1.54 16.46
N SER A 536 -5.31 1.00 15.73
CA SER A 536 -5.17 -0.26 14.99
C SER A 536 -4.08 -0.15 13.90
N TYR A 537 -3.47 -1.25 13.50
CA TYR A 537 -2.59 -1.25 12.33
C TYR A 537 -3.39 -1.07 11.04
N SER A 538 -2.94 -0.19 10.15
CA SER A 538 -3.56 -0.02 8.82
C SER A 538 -3.13 -1.12 7.87
N VAL A 539 -1.85 -1.51 7.92
CA VAL A 539 -1.35 -2.74 7.30
C VAL A 539 -0.99 -3.72 8.41
N PRO A 540 -1.63 -4.90 8.50
CA PRO A 540 -1.45 -5.78 9.64
C PRO A 540 -0.05 -6.40 9.67
N PRO A 541 0.53 -6.63 10.87
CA PRO A 541 1.66 -7.52 11.01
C PRO A 541 1.26 -8.94 10.60
N LEU A 542 2.13 -9.60 9.84
CA LEU A 542 1.92 -10.95 9.35
C LEU A 542 2.50 -12.01 10.29
N TRP A 543 3.47 -11.62 11.12
CA TRP A 543 4.07 -12.43 12.18
C TRP A 543 4.58 -11.55 13.33
N GLY A 544 5.18 -12.17 14.35
CA GLY A 544 5.57 -11.50 15.60
C GLY A 544 4.41 -11.38 16.59
N ALA A 545 4.65 -10.70 17.71
CA ALA A 545 3.70 -10.61 18.83
C ALA A 545 2.36 -9.95 18.45
N GLY A 546 2.37 -9.07 17.45
CA GLY A 546 1.18 -8.37 16.97
C GLY A 546 0.29 -9.18 16.02
N ALA A 547 0.72 -10.37 15.59
CA ALA A 547 0.01 -11.17 14.59
C ALA A 547 -0.95 -12.20 15.22
N TYR A 548 -1.68 -12.92 14.37
CA TYR A 548 -2.59 -13.98 14.78
C TYR A 548 -1.84 -15.19 15.36
N ASN A 549 -2.47 -15.91 16.29
CA ASN A 549 -1.83 -17.05 16.94
C ASN A 549 -1.94 -18.35 16.13
N ILE A 550 -1.22 -19.37 16.56
CA ILE A 550 -1.16 -20.68 15.89
C ILE A 550 -2.53 -21.40 15.77
N GLY A 551 -3.50 -21.06 16.62
CA GLY A 551 -4.87 -21.58 16.60
C GLY A 551 -5.77 -20.94 15.54
N ALA A 552 -5.34 -19.85 14.90
CA ALA A 552 -6.12 -19.11 13.93
C ALA A 552 -6.27 -19.85 12.59
N GLY A 553 -7.36 -19.54 11.86
CA GLY A 553 -7.57 -20.08 10.52
C GLY A 553 -6.46 -19.71 9.53
N MET A 554 -5.90 -18.49 9.64
CA MET A 554 -4.79 -18.02 8.81
C MET A 554 -3.47 -18.72 9.09
N ALA A 555 -3.31 -19.38 10.23
CA ALA A 555 -2.13 -20.20 10.51
C ALA A 555 -2.15 -21.53 9.74
N ARG A 556 -3.23 -21.85 9.03
CA ARG A 556 -3.33 -23.04 8.18
C ARG A 556 -2.94 -22.71 6.74
N LEU A 557 -2.03 -23.50 6.18
CA LEU A 557 -1.41 -23.24 4.88
C LEU A 557 -2.44 -23.07 3.76
N LEU A 558 -3.36 -24.03 3.57
CA LEU A 558 -4.32 -23.97 2.46
C LEU A 558 -5.30 -22.81 2.60
N THR A 559 -5.58 -22.39 3.84
CA THR A 559 -6.48 -21.24 4.07
C THR A 559 -5.78 -19.92 3.76
N ALA A 560 -4.51 -19.79 4.15
CA ALA A 560 -3.70 -18.63 3.81
C ALA A 560 -3.46 -18.54 2.29
N THR A 561 -3.19 -19.65 1.61
CA THR A 561 -3.04 -19.71 0.15
C THR A 561 -4.29 -19.19 -0.57
N ALA A 562 -5.48 -19.71 -0.20
CA ALA A 562 -6.73 -19.24 -0.79
C ALA A 562 -6.97 -17.75 -0.54
N PHE A 563 -6.63 -17.26 0.65
CA PHE A 563 -6.79 -15.85 0.99
C PHE A 563 -5.84 -14.97 0.17
N ILE A 564 -4.56 -15.32 0.11
CA ILE A 564 -3.52 -14.57 -0.61
C ILE A 564 -3.85 -14.54 -2.11
N GLN A 565 -4.14 -15.68 -2.72
CA GLN A 565 -4.42 -15.78 -4.16
C GLN A 565 -5.61 -14.91 -4.59
N ALA A 566 -6.68 -14.84 -3.78
CA ALA A 566 -7.86 -14.05 -4.13
C ALA A 566 -7.80 -12.57 -3.72
N ASN A 567 -6.92 -12.19 -2.78
CA ASN A 567 -7.02 -10.89 -2.11
C ASN A 567 -5.72 -10.10 -2.00
N MET A 568 -4.57 -10.69 -2.33
CA MET A 568 -3.26 -10.08 -2.15
C MET A 568 -2.41 -10.09 -3.44
N PRO A 569 -1.62 -9.03 -3.67
CA PRO A 569 -1.65 -7.73 -2.98
C PRO A 569 -3.01 -7.02 -3.13
N LEU A 570 -3.21 -5.92 -2.40
CA LEU A 570 -4.44 -5.13 -2.47
C LEU A 570 -4.74 -4.76 -3.93
N GLY A 571 -5.97 -5.02 -4.37
CA GLY A 571 -6.39 -4.91 -5.77
C GLY A 571 -6.63 -6.26 -6.45
N ALA A 572 -6.01 -7.35 -5.96
CA ALA A 572 -6.26 -8.69 -6.49
C ALA A 572 -7.72 -9.14 -6.28
N GLN A 573 -8.24 -9.89 -7.26
CA GLN A 573 -9.58 -10.48 -7.26
C GLN A 573 -9.51 -11.95 -7.68
N SER A 574 -10.44 -12.79 -7.23
CA SER A 574 -10.41 -14.23 -7.54
C SER A 574 -10.45 -14.57 -9.03
N GLY A 575 -11.04 -13.71 -9.88
CA GLY A 575 -11.10 -13.89 -11.33
C GLY A 575 -9.86 -13.38 -12.07
N ALA A 576 -9.02 -12.60 -11.39
CA ALA A 576 -7.78 -12.03 -11.91
C ALA A 576 -6.77 -11.98 -10.74
N PRO A 577 -6.21 -13.14 -10.33
CA PRO A 577 -5.30 -13.21 -9.20
C PRO A 577 -3.90 -12.70 -9.57
N ALA A 578 -3.25 -12.05 -8.61
CA ALA A 578 -1.92 -11.46 -8.78
C ALA A 578 -0.75 -12.42 -8.54
N LEU A 579 -1.02 -13.47 -7.78
CA LEU A 579 -0.12 -14.59 -7.62
C LEU A 579 -0.82 -15.82 -8.19
N SER A 580 -0.07 -16.66 -8.89
CA SER A 580 -0.52 -18.02 -9.16
C SER A 580 -0.77 -18.77 -7.84
N VAL A 581 -1.54 -19.86 -7.91
CA VAL A 581 -1.79 -20.70 -6.74
C VAL A 581 -0.48 -21.22 -6.14
N GLU A 582 0.50 -21.55 -6.98
CA GLU A 582 1.83 -22.05 -6.56
C GLU A 582 2.63 -20.97 -5.82
N GLU A 583 2.64 -19.73 -6.31
CA GLU A 583 3.34 -18.61 -5.65
C GLU A 583 2.66 -18.23 -4.33
N ALA A 584 1.31 -18.16 -4.32
CA ALA A 584 0.55 -17.91 -3.10
C ALA A 584 0.74 -19.04 -2.06
N TYR A 585 0.95 -20.27 -2.51
CA TYR A 585 1.24 -21.43 -1.66
C TYR A 585 2.59 -21.31 -0.97
N ASP A 586 3.62 -20.90 -1.71
CA ASP A 586 4.97 -20.68 -1.17
C ASP A 586 5.03 -19.46 -0.24
N VAL A 587 4.39 -18.33 -0.61
CA VAL A 587 4.29 -17.13 0.24
C VAL A 587 3.57 -17.46 1.56
N ALA A 588 2.45 -18.19 1.49
CA ALA A 588 1.72 -18.62 2.68
C ALA A 588 2.59 -19.48 3.61
N ALA A 589 3.43 -20.36 3.06
CA ALA A 589 4.37 -21.17 3.84
C ALA A 589 5.45 -20.31 4.50
N TYR A 590 6.04 -19.36 3.77
CA TYR A 590 7.01 -18.42 4.34
C TYR A 590 6.43 -17.59 5.48
N VAL A 591 5.24 -17.02 5.30
CA VAL A 591 4.56 -16.25 6.35
C VAL A 591 4.25 -17.14 7.56
N ASN A 592 3.69 -18.34 7.33
CA ASN A 592 3.30 -19.26 8.39
C ASN A 592 4.46 -19.96 9.11
N SER A 593 5.68 -19.95 8.55
CA SER A 593 6.87 -20.43 9.24
C SER A 593 7.46 -19.42 10.24
N GLN A 594 7.02 -18.16 10.21
CA GLN A 594 7.54 -17.12 11.10
C GLN A 594 6.99 -17.23 12.54
N ALA A 595 7.78 -16.73 13.50
CA ALA A 595 7.43 -16.70 14.92
C ALA A 595 6.11 -15.95 15.16
N ARG A 596 5.23 -16.52 16.01
CA ARG A 596 3.90 -15.98 16.30
C ARG A 596 3.39 -16.44 17.66
N PRO A 597 2.33 -15.81 18.20
CA PRO A 597 1.77 -16.21 19.48
C PRO A 597 1.30 -17.66 19.47
N GLN A 598 1.50 -18.35 20.59
CA GLN A 598 1.02 -19.72 20.82
C GLN A 598 -0.32 -19.69 21.56
N MET A 599 -1.06 -20.80 21.52
CA MET A 599 -2.32 -20.96 22.22
C MET A 599 -2.33 -22.31 22.95
N ALA A 600 -2.76 -22.31 24.21
CA ALA A 600 -2.96 -23.51 25.01
C ALA A 600 -4.35 -24.13 24.75
N GLY A 601 -4.55 -25.40 25.11
CA GLY A 601 -5.85 -26.07 24.99
C GLY A 601 -6.16 -26.60 23.58
N LEU A 602 -5.19 -26.56 22.66
CA LEU A 602 -5.38 -26.93 21.26
C LEU A 602 -5.55 -28.44 21.06
N GLU A 603 -5.12 -29.26 22.02
CA GLU A 603 -5.33 -30.71 22.06
C GLU A 603 -6.81 -31.09 22.18
N SER A 604 -7.63 -30.20 22.74
CA SER A 604 -9.09 -30.37 22.84
C SER A 604 -9.82 -30.01 21.54
N ASP A 605 -9.17 -29.31 20.59
CA ASP A 605 -9.79 -28.99 19.31
C ASP A 605 -10.01 -30.25 18.47
N TRP A 606 -11.18 -30.33 17.84
CA TRP A 606 -11.68 -31.49 17.09
C TRP A 606 -11.70 -32.75 17.97
N PRO A 607 -12.76 -32.96 18.78
CA PRO A 607 -12.90 -34.17 19.59
C PRO A 607 -12.77 -35.45 18.73
N ASP A 608 -13.39 -35.44 17.55
CA ASP A 608 -13.06 -36.39 16.49
C ASP A 608 -11.87 -35.89 15.67
N LYS A 609 -10.69 -36.44 15.96
CA LYS A 609 -9.42 -36.08 15.30
C LYS A 609 -9.42 -36.36 13.79
N VAL A 610 -10.27 -37.26 13.30
CA VAL A 610 -10.41 -37.52 11.86
C VAL A 610 -11.03 -36.32 11.15
N THR A 611 -11.81 -35.48 11.84
CA THR A 611 -12.43 -34.27 11.24
C THR A 611 -11.51 -33.05 11.23
N LYS A 612 -10.32 -33.15 11.84
CA LYS A 612 -9.33 -32.08 11.89
C LYS A 612 -8.81 -31.74 10.49
N PRO A 613 -8.70 -30.46 10.10
CA PRO A 613 -8.14 -30.10 8.80
C PRO A 613 -6.75 -30.67 8.60
N VAL A 614 -6.49 -31.21 7.41
CA VAL A 614 -5.19 -31.79 7.03
C VAL A 614 -4.04 -30.79 7.11
N ASP A 615 -4.34 -29.50 6.99
CA ASP A 615 -3.40 -28.37 7.05
C ASP A 615 -3.33 -27.70 8.43
N SER A 616 -3.81 -28.39 9.47
CA SER A 616 -3.69 -27.89 10.85
C SER A 616 -2.22 -27.84 11.26
N PRO A 617 -1.69 -26.69 11.76
CA PRO A 617 -0.27 -26.56 12.06
C PRO A 617 0.16 -27.23 13.36
N TYR A 618 -0.79 -27.70 14.17
CA TYR A 618 -0.59 -28.37 15.45
C TYR A 618 -1.35 -29.71 15.53
N GLY A 619 -0.79 -30.66 16.28
CA GLY A 619 -1.38 -31.96 16.61
C GLY A 619 -2.34 -31.90 17.83
N PRO A 620 -2.73 -33.05 18.41
CA PRO A 620 -2.50 -34.39 17.85
C PRO A 620 -3.25 -34.59 16.53
N TYR A 621 -2.78 -35.52 15.71
CA TYR A 621 -3.38 -35.95 14.46
C TYR A 621 -3.95 -37.37 14.65
N ALA A 622 -4.98 -37.72 13.87
CA ALA A 622 -5.57 -39.06 13.92
C ALA A 622 -4.77 -40.08 13.10
N ASP A 623 -3.89 -39.60 12.24
CA ASP A 623 -3.07 -40.36 11.32
C ASP A 623 -1.62 -40.49 11.83
N GLY A 624 -0.80 -41.20 11.05
CA GLY A 624 0.63 -41.37 11.30
C GLY A 624 1.53 -40.46 10.45
N PHE A 625 1.00 -39.44 9.77
CA PHE A 625 1.82 -38.59 8.92
C PHE A 625 2.70 -37.64 9.76
N PRO A 626 3.91 -37.28 9.28
CA PRO A 626 4.78 -36.37 10.00
C PRO A 626 4.14 -34.98 10.17
N PRO A 627 4.31 -34.29 11.32
CA PRO A 627 3.79 -32.93 11.53
C PRO A 627 4.24 -31.92 10.48
N ALA A 628 5.44 -32.11 9.88
CA ALA A 628 5.92 -31.27 8.79
C ALA A 628 5.03 -31.36 7.54
N GLN A 629 4.47 -32.53 7.25
CA GLN A 629 3.59 -32.74 6.11
C GLN A 629 2.23 -32.05 6.31
N HIS A 630 1.73 -31.97 7.54
CA HIS A 630 0.54 -31.15 7.86
C HIS A 630 0.80 -29.64 7.73
N ARG A 631 2.05 -29.19 7.91
CA ARG A 631 2.41 -27.77 7.78
C ARG A 631 2.71 -27.35 6.34
N LEU A 632 3.32 -28.22 5.55
CA LEU A 632 3.86 -27.87 4.23
C LEU A 632 3.32 -28.70 3.08
N GLY A 633 2.58 -29.79 3.34
CA GLY A 633 2.15 -30.74 2.32
C GLY A 633 3.27 -31.72 1.91
N PRO A 634 3.07 -32.49 0.82
CA PRO A 634 1.90 -32.47 -0.05
C PRO A 634 0.63 -32.98 0.65
N PHE A 635 -0.51 -32.34 0.39
CA PHE A 635 -1.78 -32.59 1.09
C PHE A 635 -2.66 -33.68 0.47
N GLY A 636 -2.35 -34.11 -0.76
CA GLY A 636 -3.08 -35.17 -1.45
C GLY A 636 -3.22 -36.45 -0.62
N PRO A 637 -2.12 -37.05 -0.13
CA PRO A 637 -2.16 -38.25 0.70
C PRO A 637 -2.97 -38.08 2.00
N LEU A 638 -2.85 -36.92 2.66
CA LEU A 638 -3.58 -36.63 3.89
C LEU A 638 -5.09 -36.55 3.64
N LYS A 639 -5.51 -35.90 2.54
CA LYS A 639 -6.93 -35.84 2.16
C LYS A 639 -7.48 -37.22 1.81
N ALA A 640 -6.72 -38.05 1.11
CA ALA A 640 -7.12 -39.42 0.78
C ALA A 640 -7.29 -40.28 2.04
N TRP A 641 -6.34 -40.21 2.98
CA TRP A 641 -6.45 -40.88 4.27
C TRP A 641 -7.69 -40.39 5.04
N GLN A 642 -7.88 -39.08 5.15
CA GLN A 642 -9.01 -38.50 5.87
C GLN A 642 -10.36 -38.91 5.27
N ALA A 643 -10.47 -38.95 3.93
CA ALA A 643 -11.68 -39.38 3.24
C ALA A 643 -12.03 -40.86 3.53
N ALA A 644 -11.02 -41.73 3.61
CA ALA A 644 -11.20 -43.15 3.91
C ALA A 644 -11.62 -43.45 5.36
N HIS A 645 -11.36 -42.53 6.30
CA HIS A 645 -11.57 -42.75 7.74
C HIS A 645 -12.72 -41.92 8.33
N ARG A 646 -13.31 -41.00 7.57
CA ARG A 646 -14.54 -40.31 8.00
C ARG A 646 -15.68 -41.31 8.04
N LYS A 647 -16.29 -41.48 9.22
CA LYS A 647 -17.59 -42.17 9.34
C LYS A 647 -18.62 -41.37 8.53
N GLN A 648 -19.41 -42.07 7.72
CA GLN A 648 -20.53 -41.48 6.98
C GLN A 648 -21.57 -40.90 7.93
#